data_AF-A0AAJ4W5H4-F1
#
_entry.id   AF-A0AAJ4W5H4-F1
#
_cell.length_a   1.000
_cell.length_b   1.000
_cell.length_c   1.000
_cell.angle_alpha   90.00
_cell.angle_beta   90.00
_cell.angle_gamma   90.00
#
_symmetry.space_group_name_H-M   'P 1'
#
loop_
_entity.id
_entity.type
_entity.pdbx_description
1 polymer ?
#
loop_
_entity_poly.entity_id
_entity_poly.type
_entity_poly.pdbx_seq_one_letter_code
_entity_poly.pdbx_strand_id
1 'polypeptide(L)'
;MEIKKLHIDSFHSVLLIMILFLVNASLSFGQNDMTKLKDGSVAGVTNATAAPYSILELESVTKGFLLPRMTTVERDKINIDDKVRGNGLVIYNTDNDCINYWSTTANKWLSVCGTLPPAKLTLDCSKVYLNSSGAKELKQGQSLRDTDVLYITINVVETGSYNISAVTTNGYSFSKSGIFETKGVYSIALEGFGTPLDPNETPGDLVSFMINGKKDTTCTSIHIKVKSSALDFKLVEPQVVDVAWSAYKGVALNANDNKIKVLVDVTTVGFWRVQSTETLNGISFSGSGEFTQEGRAEIYLYAQGVPINVVNSTFKFTTNSKNNKTSNVTAEVKVVPTSFELVCNANEIQMRGEYKEDTFLTKSNSILLPLKVLAPGMVDIELNGIIKGTTDTPVKFVAPSTTLTFNGSDNVQYVTLYPEMKNGQYVKIPVKAKTIEFTTITPNSGGAFCSSFPVINVVERSKNYTFDCSSAFAFSNGPTSRNNNFLVNTPLQAGKHGIEVSVNVGYAENYTIKTNTVNGVYFTKTGVFTDSDRIKGKATVTLDPVGVFTTGGLTVFNLIAEGLDSNSSLCSVVAQVKAHDIVVLSLGGTNYGANSSTVYAGGAILKSSTNFGPMGTVKVNSVRVLSTNAQGADLDRFIASNNVDIIINVIGYNFTRTETQDVLVAFVRDKKGVLIIGDESTPRTYTKNVIERLAGLTVGGSSISVSNNYTMLNPVLSSANNESIIKGPFGDLSGKVMGNDAHNGWYYSNLPNSYVPLVSKQGDVNSIWAMKHRDLGFVFVGDGGWFIGKKDYKNLSIFPSNFDSQGVPKPKNYADNGVVYNAVLYANTLAWAIDYVIEHKK
;
A
#
# COMPACT_ATOMS: atom_id res chain seq x y z
N MET A 1 -74.42 -32.64 7.69
CA MET A 1 -73.54 -31.64 7.07
C MET A 1 -72.11 -32.18 7.14
N GLU A 2 -71.77 -33.11 6.24
CA GLU A 2 -70.41 -33.66 6.11
C GLU A 2 -69.62 -32.76 5.15
N ILE A 3 -68.72 -31.94 5.70
CA ILE A 3 -67.78 -31.16 4.89
C ILE A 3 -66.44 -31.90 4.88
N LYS A 4 -66.27 -32.59 3.76
CA LYS A 4 -65.08 -33.23 3.18
C LYS A 4 -63.73 -32.82 3.80
N LYS A 5 -63.14 -33.79 4.50
CA LYS A 5 -61.75 -33.85 4.97
C LYS A 5 -60.79 -34.22 3.81
N LEU A 6 -60.86 -33.53 2.67
CA LEU A 6 -60.24 -34.01 1.42
C LEU A 6 -58.99 -33.24 0.93
N HIS A 7 -58.38 -32.37 1.74
CA HIS A 7 -57.28 -31.52 1.22
C HIS A 7 -56.04 -31.33 2.10
N ILE A 8 -55.83 -32.09 3.18
CA ILE A 8 -54.59 -31.98 3.97
C ILE A 8 -53.49 -32.92 3.44
N ASP A 9 -53.83 -34.15 3.03
CA ASP A 9 -52.86 -35.12 2.50
C ASP A 9 -52.36 -34.74 1.09
N SER A 10 -53.21 -34.08 0.31
CA SER A 10 -52.86 -33.54 -1.01
C SER A 10 -51.87 -32.37 -0.92
N PHE A 11 -51.98 -31.53 0.12
CA PHE A 11 -51.07 -30.39 0.31
C PHE A 11 -49.67 -30.84 0.75
N HIS A 12 -49.59 -31.86 1.63
CA HIS A 12 -48.31 -32.46 2.03
C HIS A 12 -47.63 -33.20 0.87
N SER A 13 -48.40 -33.90 0.04
CA SER A 13 -47.87 -34.59 -1.15
C SER A 13 -47.35 -33.59 -2.21
N VAL A 14 -48.06 -32.48 -2.44
CA VAL A 14 -47.62 -31.42 -3.36
C VAL A 14 -46.41 -30.67 -2.82
N LEU A 15 -46.34 -30.40 -1.52
CA LEU A 15 -45.18 -29.79 -0.86
C LEU A 15 -43.96 -30.70 -0.92
N LEU A 16 -44.13 -32.01 -0.71
CA LEU A 16 -43.05 -32.99 -0.81
C LEU A 16 -42.53 -33.12 -2.26
N ILE A 17 -43.43 -33.08 -3.25
CA ILE A 17 -43.06 -33.07 -4.67
C ILE A 17 -42.35 -31.77 -5.05
N MET A 18 -42.78 -30.60 -4.55
CA MET A 18 -42.07 -29.33 -4.75
C MET A 18 -40.68 -29.34 -4.11
N ILE A 19 -40.55 -29.89 -2.89
CA ILE A 19 -39.25 -30.04 -2.22
C ILE A 19 -38.36 -31.02 -3.00
N LEU A 20 -38.88 -32.14 -3.50
CA LEU A 20 -38.12 -33.04 -4.36
C LEU A 20 -37.71 -32.37 -5.69
N PHE A 21 -38.57 -31.54 -6.27
CA PHE A 21 -38.24 -30.78 -7.49
C PHE A 21 -37.19 -29.70 -7.23
N LEU A 22 -37.23 -29.01 -6.09
CA LEU A 22 -36.24 -28.01 -5.69
C LEU A 22 -34.89 -28.64 -5.31
N VAL A 23 -34.89 -29.84 -4.72
CA VAL A 23 -33.67 -30.62 -4.45
C VAL A 23 -33.07 -31.20 -5.73
N ASN A 24 -33.89 -31.65 -6.69
CA ASN A 24 -33.39 -32.09 -8.00
C ASN A 24 -32.92 -30.91 -8.87
N ALA A 25 -33.56 -29.75 -8.80
CA ALA A 25 -33.12 -28.54 -9.51
C ALA A 25 -31.81 -27.99 -8.95
N SER A 26 -31.55 -28.12 -7.64
CA SER A 26 -30.27 -27.70 -7.04
C SER A 26 -29.12 -28.66 -7.31
N LEU A 27 -29.40 -29.92 -7.69
CA LEU A 27 -28.38 -30.88 -8.15
C LEU A 27 -27.97 -30.68 -9.62
N SER A 28 -28.81 -30.04 -10.44
CA SER A 28 -28.51 -29.74 -11.85
C SER A 28 -27.77 -28.40 -12.07
N PHE A 29 -27.67 -27.53 -11.05
CA PHE A 29 -26.84 -26.31 -11.10
C PHE A 29 -25.40 -26.50 -10.56
N GLY A 30 -24.99 -27.74 -10.24
CA GLY A 30 -23.67 -28.03 -9.66
C GLY A 30 -22.61 -28.55 -10.65
N GLN A 31 -22.97 -28.90 -11.88
CA GLN A 31 -21.99 -29.37 -12.88
C GLN A 31 -21.51 -28.19 -13.74
N ASN A 32 -20.39 -27.60 -13.32
CA ASN A 32 -19.54 -26.85 -14.25
C ASN A 32 -18.75 -27.88 -15.07
N ASP A 33 -18.74 -27.76 -16.40
CA ASP A 33 -18.16 -28.73 -17.34
C ASP A 33 -16.65 -29.01 -17.16
N MET A 34 -15.95 -28.25 -16.32
CA MET A 34 -14.50 -28.34 -16.13
C MET A 34 -14.10 -27.93 -14.71
N THR A 35 -13.24 -28.71 -14.05
CA THR A 35 -12.78 -28.45 -12.68
C THR A 35 -11.34 -27.93 -12.69
N LYS A 36 -11.12 -26.68 -12.23
CA LYS A 36 -9.78 -26.14 -11.94
C LYS A 36 -9.58 -26.02 -10.43
N LEU A 37 -8.58 -26.72 -9.88
CA LEU A 37 -8.16 -26.60 -8.48
C LEU A 37 -6.88 -25.78 -8.39
N LYS A 38 -6.89 -24.71 -7.58
CA LYS A 38 -5.75 -23.82 -7.36
C LYS A 38 -5.56 -23.49 -5.89
N ASP A 39 -4.33 -23.21 -5.47
CA ASP A 39 -3.99 -22.84 -4.08
C ASP A 39 -3.60 -21.36 -3.91
N GLY A 40 -3.70 -20.57 -4.98
CA GLY A 40 -3.41 -19.13 -4.97
C GLY A 40 -1.92 -18.77 -5.07
N SER A 41 -1.04 -19.75 -5.25
CA SER A 41 0.42 -19.53 -5.33
C SER A 41 0.91 -19.00 -6.69
N VAL A 42 0.07 -19.04 -7.74
CA VAL A 42 0.35 -18.47 -9.06
C VAL A 42 -0.32 -17.10 -9.21
N ALA A 43 0.48 -16.04 -9.39
CA ALA A 43 0.00 -14.66 -9.51
C ALA A 43 -0.63 -14.37 -10.88
N GLY A 44 -1.70 -13.57 -10.91
CA GLY A 44 -2.32 -13.06 -12.16
C GLY A 44 -3.54 -13.83 -12.69
N VAL A 45 -3.95 -14.93 -12.04
CA VAL A 45 -5.06 -15.80 -12.51
C VAL A 45 -6.29 -15.69 -11.60
N THR A 46 -6.86 -14.49 -11.49
CA THR A 46 -8.15 -14.27 -10.83
C THR A 46 -9.27 -14.44 -11.86
N ASN A 47 -9.92 -15.60 -11.87
CA ASN A 47 -11.09 -15.99 -12.68
C ASN A 47 -10.87 -16.63 -14.06
N ALA A 48 -9.74 -17.32 -14.30
CA ALA A 48 -9.62 -18.19 -15.48
C ALA A 48 -10.35 -19.52 -15.26
N THR A 49 -11.17 -19.94 -16.24
CA THR A 49 -11.70 -21.31 -16.33
C THR A 49 -10.56 -22.31 -16.55
N ALA A 50 -10.82 -23.60 -16.29
CA ALA A 50 -9.92 -24.65 -16.78
C ALA A 50 -9.75 -24.52 -18.31
N ALA A 51 -8.59 -24.95 -18.80
CA ALA A 51 -8.31 -25.00 -20.23
C ALA A 51 -9.44 -25.76 -20.95
N PRO A 52 -9.88 -25.32 -22.14
CA PRO A 52 -11.07 -25.86 -22.81
C PRO A 52 -10.94 -27.34 -23.23
N TYR A 53 -9.75 -27.91 -23.12
CA TYR A 53 -9.44 -29.32 -23.38
C TYR A 53 -9.16 -30.11 -22.08
N SER A 54 -9.42 -29.54 -20.90
CA SER A 54 -9.14 -30.15 -19.60
C SER A 54 -10.40 -30.27 -18.75
N ILE A 55 -10.74 -31.51 -18.38
CA ILE A 55 -11.80 -31.79 -17.40
C ILE A 55 -11.29 -31.52 -15.97
N LEU A 56 -9.99 -31.68 -15.72
CA LEU A 56 -9.33 -31.44 -14.43
C LEU A 56 -7.98 -30.71 -14.63
N GLU A 57 -7.88 -29.47 -14.16
CA GLU A 57 -6.66 -28.67 -14.15
C GLU A 57 -6.20 -28.37 -12.72
N LEU A 58 -4.91 -28.56 -12.43
CA LEU A 58 -4.30 -28.31 -11.12
C LEU A 58 -3.24 -27.20 -11.26
N GLU A 59 -3.39 -26.10 -10.53
CA GLU A 59 -2.48 -24.94 -10.59
C GLU A 59 -1.87 -24.64 -9.21
N SER A 60 -0.56 -24.87 -9.07
CA SER A 60 0.21 -24.55 -7.86
C SER A 60 1.71 -24.49 -8.18
N VAL A 61 2.46 -23.59 -7.52
CA VAL A 61 3.94 -23.62 -7.46
C VAL A 61 4.46 -24.27 -6.17
N THR A 62 3.57 -24.73 -5.28
CA THR A 62 3.94 -25.30 -3.98
C THR A 62 3.41 -26.71 -3.72
N LYS A 63 2.52 -27.24 -4.57
CA LYS A 63 1.83 -28.52 -4.40
C LYS A 63 1.78 -29.28 -5.74
N GLY A 64 1.79 -30.61 -5.68
CA GLY A 64 1.70 -31.50 -6.86
C GLY A 64 0.49 -32.43 -6.80
N PHE A 65 0.30 -33.24 -7.86
CA PHE A 65 -0.73 -34.27 -7.91
C PHE A 65 -0.16 -35.62 -7.46
N LEU A 66 -0.74 -36.19 -6.40
CA LEU A 66 -0.36 -37.50 -5.91
C LEU A 66 -1.28 -38.57 -6.52
N LEU A 67 -0.76 -39.32 -7.50
CA LEU A 67 -1.46 -40.47 -8.09
C LEU A 67 -1.76 -41.54 -7.03
N PRO A 68 -2.78 -42.40 -7.25
CA PRO A 68 -2.94 -43.62 -6.46
C PRO A 68 -1.64 -44.42 -6.45
N ARG A 69 -1.10 -44.63 -5.25
CA ARG A 69 0.16 -45.36 -5.02
C ARG A 69 -0.15 -46.77 -4.61
N MET A 70 0.43 -47.74 -5.31
CA MET A 70 0.18 -49.16 -5.06
C MET A 70 1.37 -50.00 -5.51
N THR A 71 1.53 -51.17 -4.91
CA THR A 71 2.47 -52.19 -5.38
C THR A 71 2.00 -52.79 -6.71
N THR A 72 2.88 -53.50 -7.39
CA THR A 72 2.58 -54.29 -8.60
C THR A 72 1.46 -55.29 -8.31
N VAL A 73 1.48 -55.92 -7.14
CA VAL A 73 0.47 -56.92 -6.71
C VAL A 73 -0.90 -56.29 -6.52
N GLU A 74 -0.96 -55.08 -5.95
CA GLU A 74 -2.22 -54.36 -5.76
C GLU A 74 -2.76 -53.81 -7.08
N ARG A 75 -1.88 -53.28 -7.94
CA ARG A 75 -2.22 -52.86 -9.31
C ARG A 75 -2.83 -54.00 -10.12
N ASP A 76 -2.25 -55.20 -10.05
CA ASP A 76 -2.72 -56.35 -10.83
C ASP A 76 -4.06 -56.93 -10.34
N LYS A 77 -4.54 -56.50 -9.17
CA LYS A 77 -5.91 -56.79 -8.69
C LYS A 77 -6.96 -55.85 -9.27
N ILE A 78 -6.57 -54.77 -9.96
CA ILE A 78 -7.53 -53.87 -10.61
C ILE A 78 -8.17 -54.62 -11.78
N ASN A 79 -9.46 -54.94 -11.63
CA ASN A 79 -10.22 -55.55 -12.71
C ASN A 79 -10.68 -54.49 -13.72
N ILE A 80 -10.20 -54.59 -14.96
CA ILE A 80 -10.54 -53.64 -16.04
C ILE A 80 -11.47 -54.35 -17.04
N ASP A 81 -12.73 -54.50 -16.61
CA ASP A 81 -13.79 -55.14 -17.41
C ASP A 81 -14.20 -54.26 -18.61
N ASP A 82 -14.34 -52.94 -18.38
CA ASP A 82 -14.55 -51.97 -19.45
C ASP A 82 -13.20 -51.43 -19.93
N LYS A 83 -12.62 -52.14 -20.90
CA LYS A 83 -11.31 -51.80 -21.46
C LYS A 83 -11.28 -50.44 -22.14
N VAL A 84 -12.40 -49.98 -22.70
CA VAL A 84 -12.47 -48.67 -23.38
C VAL A 84 -12.37 -47.55 -22.35
N ARG A 85 -13.11 -47.65 -21.24
CA ARG A 85 -13.03 -46.67 -20.14
C ARG A 85 -11.75 -46.78 -19.32
N GLY A 86 -11.16 -47.96 -19.23
CA GLY A 86 -9.88 -48.17 -18.53
C GLY A 86 -8.64 -47.73 -19.32
N ASN A 87 -8.77 -47.38 -20.61
CA ASN A 87 -7.64 -46.97 -21.42
C ASN A 87 -7.03 -45.66 -20.90
N GLY A 88 -5.72 -45.68 -20.59
CA GLY A 88 -5.04 -44.53 -20.01
C GLY A 88 -5.25 -44.37 -18.51
N LEU A 89 -5.79 -45.37 -17.80
CA LEU A 89 -5.81 -45.39 -16.32
C LEU A 89 -4.37 -45.30 -15.79
N VAL A 90 -4.08 -44.31 -14.93
CA VAL A 90 -2.72 -44.02 -14.44
C VAL A 90 -2.62 -44.25 -12.93
N ILE A 91 -1.54 -44.92 -12.52
CA ILE A 91 -1.16 -45.12 -11.11
C ILE A 91 0.34 -44.87 -10.93
N TYR A 92 0.78 -44.67 -9.69
CA TYR A 92 2.21 -44.72 -9.35
C TYR A 92 2.52 -46.06 -8.69
N ASN A 93 3.38 -46.86 -9.33
CA ASN A 93 3.74 -48.18 -8.82
C ASN A 93 4.98 -48.05 -7.93
N THR A 94 4.83 -48.40 -6.66
CA THR A 94 5.88 -48.26 -5.64
C THR A 94 6.97 -49.31 -5.73
N ASP A 95 6.74 -50.44 -6.41
CA ASP A 95 7.75 -51.49 -6.56
C ASP A 95 8.76 -51.17 -7.67
N ASN A 96 8.33 -50.45 -8.72
CA ASN A 96 9.19 -50.03 -9.82
C ASN A 96 9.47 -48.51 -9.83
N ASP A 97 9.04 -47.81 -8.77
CA ASP A 97 9.19 -46.38 -8.55
C ASP A 97 8.81 -45.53 -9.78
N CYS A 98 7.72 -45.91 -10.45
CA CYS A 98 7.35 -45.33 -11.73
C CYS A 98 5.84 -45.26 -11.98
N ILE A 99 5.45 -44.32 -12.85
CA ILE A 99 4.09 -44.22 -13.38
C ILE A 99 3.80 -45.42 -14.28
N ASN A 100 2.71 -46.13 -13.99
CA ASN A 100 2.17 -47.16 -14.87
C ASN A 100 0.83 -46.69 -15.43
N TYR A 101 0.56 -47.05 -16.69
CA TYR A 101 -0.71 -46.80 -17.34
C TYR A 101 -1.25 -48.06 -18.01
N TRP A 102 -2.58 -48.25 -17.96
CA TRP A 102 -3.22 -49.35 -18.68
C TRP A 102 -3.31 -49.00 -20.18
N SER A 103 -2.75 -49.87 -21.02
CA SER A 103 -2.87 -49.74 -22.47
C SER A 103 -3.79 -50.83 -23.00
N THR A 104 -4.87 -50.41 -23.67
CA THR A 104 -5.76 -51.33 -24.38
C THR A 104 -5.06 -52.02 -25.54
N THR A 105 -4.25 -51.29 -26.31
CA THR A 105 -3.49 -51.81 -27.45
C THR A 105 -2.51 -52.91 -27.04
N ALA A 106 -1.79 -52.72 -25.93
CA ALA A 106 -0.86 -53.73 -25.43
C ALA A 106 -1.54 -54.79 -24.53
N ASN A 107 -2.82 -54.58 -24.18
CA ASN A 107 -3.61 -55.38 -23.24
C ASN A 107 -2.86 -55.71 -21.94
N LYS A 108 -2.12 -54.72 -21.42
CA LYS A 108 -1.32 -54.82 -20.19
C LYS A 108 -1.02 -53.44 -19.62
N TRP A 109 -0.56 -53.42 -18.37
CA TRP A 109 0.08 -52.25 -17.78
C TRP A 109 1.42 -51.98 -18.47
N LEU A 110 1.62 -50.75 -18.89
CA LEU A 110 2.87 -50.23 -19.44
C LEU A 110 3.48 -49.22 -18.46
N SER A 111 4.80 -49.09 -18.49
CA SER A 111 5.56 -48.14 -17.68
C SER A 111 5.99 -46.96 -18.55
N VAL A 112 5.86 -45.74 -18.04
CA VAL A 112 6.29 -44.52 -18.74
C VAL A 112 7.82 -44.35 -18.68
N CYS A 113 8.50 -45.01 -17.73
CA CYS A 113 9.95 -44.87 -17.54
C CYS A 113 10.80 -45.71 -18.52
N GLY A 114 10.20 -46.31 -19.56
CA GLY A 114 10.90 -46.97 -20.66
C GLY A 114 11.62 -48.29 -20.32
N THR A 115 11.68 -48.70 -19.06
CA THR A 115 12.26 -49.98 -18.67
C THR A 115 11.32 -51.12 -19.02
N LEU A 116 11.68 -51.92 -20.04
CA LEU A 116 11.07 -53.23 -20.25
C LEU A 116 11.16 -54.04 -18.94
N PRO A 117 10.11 -54.80 -18.57
CA PRO A 117 10.14 -55.62 -17.37
C PRO A 117 11.37 -56.54 -17.38
N PRO A 118 11.94 -56.90 -16.23
CA PRO A 118 13.09 -57.81 -16.17
C PRO A 118 12.80 -59.12 -16.90
N ALA A 119 13.72 -59.56 -17.74
CA ALA A 119 13.63 -60.85 -18.42
C ALA A 119 13.60 -61.99 -17.40
N LYS A 120 12.73 -62.99 -17.61
CA LYS A 120 12.79 -64.25 -16.85
C LYS A 120 13.64 -65.24 -17.65
N LEU A 121 14.69 -65.76 -17.01
CA LEU A 121 15.66 -66.65 -17.63
C LEU A 121 16.19 -67.70 -16.65
N THR A 122 16.75 -68.79 -17.17
CA THR A 122 17.43 -69.83 -16.39
C THR A 122 18.87 -70.03 -16.86
N LEU A 123 19.81 -70.20 -15.94
CA LEU A 123 21.24 -70.37 -16.23
C LEU A 123 21.62 -71.86 -16.38
N ASP A 124 22.36 -72.21 -17.44
CA ASP A 124 22.92 -73.55 -17.66
C ASP A 124 24.36 -73.60 -17.11
N CYS A 125 24.49 -74.08 -15.87
CA CYS A 125 25.75 -74.14 -15.13
C CYS A 125 26.80 -75.06 -15.75
N SER A 126 26.37 -76.05 -16.56
CA SER A 126 27.29 -76.96 -17.22
C SER A 126 28.10 -76.28 -18.35
N LYS A 127 27.68 -75.08 -18.77
CA LYS A 127 28.26 -74.32 -19.89
C LYS A 127 28.82 -72.96 -19.47
N VAL A 128 29.32 -72.89 -18.24
CA VAL A 128 30.06 -71.73 -17.73
C VAL A 128 31.56 -71.98 -17.87
N TYR A 129 32.28 -71.08 -18.55
CA TYR A 129 33.74 -71.18 -18.66
C TYR A 129 34.40 -69.81 -18.79
N LEU A 130 35.61 -69.70 -18.22
CA LEU A 130 36.46 -68.51 -18.34
C LEU A 130 37.30 -68.58 -19.61
N ASN A 131 37.41 -67.46 -20.31
CA ASN A 131 38.44 -67.20 -21.31
C ASN A 131 39.23 -65.96 -20.87
N SER A 132 40.39 -66.16 -20.25
CA SER A 132 41.30 -65.08 -19.89
C SER A 132 42.36 -64.95 -20.98
N SER A 133 42.00 -64.30 -22.09
CA SER A 133 42.92 -64.05 -23.20
C SER A 133 43.61 -65.34 -23.72
N GLY A 134 42.84 -66.43 -23.84
CA GLY A 134 43.32 -67.76 -24.27
C GLY A 134 43.68 -68.71 -23.12
N ALA A 135 43.71 -68.24 -21.86
CA ALA A 135 43.93 -69.08 -20.68
C ALA A 135 42.62 -69.46 -19.97
N LYS A 136 42.67 -70.52 -19.16
CA LYS A 136 41.54 -71.01 -18.33
C LYS A 136 41.68 -70.64 -16.85
N GLU A 137 42.67 -69.84 -16.50
CA GLU A 137 43.01 -69.41 -15.14
C GLU A 137 43.40 -67.94 -15.14
N LEU A 138 43.15 -67.23 -14.04
CA LEU A 138 43.62 -65.87 -13.80
C LEU A 138 44.96 -65.90 -13.05
N LYS A 139 45.66 -64.77 -12.99
CA LYS A 139 46.89 -64.63 -12.20
C LYS A 139 46.70 -63.64 -11.06
N GLN A 140 47.19 -63.99 -9.88
CA GLN A 140 47.20 -63.11 -8.72
C GLN A 140 47.90 -61.78 -9.05
N GLY A 141 47.28 -60.66 -8.67
CA GLY A 141 47.84 -59.31 -8.86
C GLY A 141 47.73 -58.75 -10.28
N GLN A 142 47.33 -59.55 -11.28
CA GLN A 142 47.10 -59.08 -12.64
C GLN A 142 45.65 -58.59 -12.79
N SER A 143 45.46 -57.31 -13.13
CA SER A 143 44.12 -56.78 -13.40
C SER A 143 43.50 -57.44 -14.62
N LEU A 144 42.20 -57.73 -14.51
CA LEU A 144 41.42 -58.26 -15.63
C LEU A 144 41.32 -57.21 -16.73
N ARG A 145 41.38 -57.67 -17.97
CA ARG A 145 41.17 -56.89 -19.19
C ARG A 145 39.78 -57.15 -19.75
N ASP A 146 39.35 -56.32 -20.69
CA ASP A 146 38.14 -56.53 -21.49
C ASP A 146 38.14 -57.87 -22.26
N THR A 147 39.32 -58.42 -22.54
CA THR A 147 39.51 -59.76 -23.13
C THR A 147 39.41 -60.92 -22.13
N ASP A 148 39.29 -60.65 -20.83
CA ASP A 148 39.11 -61.66 -19.79
C ASP A 148 37.61 -61.83 -19.50
N VAL A 149 37.00 -62.78 -20.20
CA VAL A 149 35.53 -62.92 -20.31
C VAL A 149 35.06 -64.22 -19.66
N LEU A 150 33.99 -64.14 -18.88
CA LEU A 150 33.27 -65.31 -18.37
C LEU A 150 32.06 -65.58 -19.28
N TYR A 151 32.11 -66.68 -20.04
CA TYR A 151 30.99 -67.09 -20.88
C TYR A 151 29.97 -67.87 -20.07
N ILE A 152 28.70 -67.53 -20.24
CA ILE A 152 27.54 -68.24 -19.66
C ILE A 152 26.54 -68.59 -20.74
N THR A 153 25.74 -69.63 -20.51
CA THR A 153 24.60 -69.99 -21.39
C THR A 153 23.30 -69.83 -20.61
N ILE A 154 22.34 -69.07 -21.16
CA ILE A 154 21.05 -68.82 -20.51
C ILE A 154 19.87 -69.11 -21.45
N ASN A 155 18.75 -69.56 -20.90
CA ASN A 155 17.49 -69.77 -21.62
C ASN A 155 16.46 -68.70 -21.20
N VAL A 156 16.04 -67.84 -22.14
CA VAL A 156 15.13 -66.72 -21.91
C VAL A 156 13.69 -67.16 -22.10
N VAL A 157 12.92 -67.16 -21.01
CA VAL A 157 11.52 -67.61 -20.92
C VAL A 157 10.55 -66.44 -21.14
N GLU A 158 10.92 -65.24 -20.67
CA GLU A 158 10.21 -63.98 -20.93
C GLU A 158 11.21 -62.90 -21.37
N THR A 159 10.89 -62.20 -22.47
CA THR A 159 11.68 -61.09 -23.03
C THR A 159 11.68 -59.90 -22.09
N GLY A 160 12.78 -59.15 -22.04
CA GLY A 160 12.93 -58.06 -21.09
C GLY A 160 14.35 -57.57 -20.96
N SER A 161 14.56 -56.59 -20.08
CA SER A 161 15.89 -56.15 -19.70
C SER A 161 16.59 -57.20 -18.83
N TYR A 162 17.90 -57.34 -18.94
CA TYR A 162 18.69 -58.18 -18.06
C TYR A 162 19.91 -57.45 -17.52
N ASN A 163 20.27 -57.77 -16.28
CA ASN A 163 21.55 -57.45 -15.67
C ASN A 163 22.06 -58.74 -15.01
N ILE A 164 23.20 -59.25 -15.48
CA ILE A 164 23.81 -60.45 -14.93
C ILE A 164 25.19 -60.06 -14.40
N SER A 165 25.47 -60.43 -13.16
CA SER A 165 26.81 -60.35 -12.58
C SER A 165 27.23 -61.67 -11.95
N ALA A 166 28.53 -61.90 -11.94
CA ALA A 166 29.20 -63.05 -11.38
C ALA A 166 30.31 -62.52 -10.45
N VAL A 167 30.09 -62.60 -9.15
CA VAL A 167 30.95 -61.98 -8.15
C VAL A 167 31.79 -63.02 -7.42
N THR A 168 33.05 -62.69 -7.12
CA THR A 168 33.93 -63.48 -6.26
C THR A 168 34.31 -62.69 -5.02
N THR A 169 34.80 -63.36 -3.97
CA THR A 169 35.35 -62.71 -2.78
C THR A 169 36.82 -62.29 -2.94
N ASN A 170 37.46 -62.65 -4.06
CA ASN A 170 38.88 -62.45 -4.30
C ASN A 170 39.18 -61.19 -5.14
N GLY A 171 38.32 -60.17 -5.05
CA GLY A 171 38.59 -58.83 -5.62
C GLY A 171 38.37 -58.68 -7.14
N TYR A 172 37.69 -59.62 -7.78
CA TYR A 172 37.29 -59.51 -9.19
C TYR A 172 35.86 -60.01 -9.42
N SER A 173 35.23 -59.56 -10.50
CA SER A 173 33.86 -59.90 -10.89
C SER A 173 33.69 -59.87 -12.41
N PHE A 174 32.57 -60.39 -12.88
CA PHE A 174 32.16 -60.29 -14.28
C PHE A 174 30.74 -59.76 -14.37
N SER A 175 30.41 -58.98 -15.40
CA SER A 175 29.03 -58.51 -15.58
C SER A 175 28.67 -58.20 -17.02
N LYS A 176 27.36 -58.20 -17.31
CA LYS A 176 26.78 -57.68 -18.55
C LYS A 176 25.32 -57.29 -18.35
N SER A 177 24.91 -56.21 -19.00
CA SER A 177 23.50 -55.80 -19.08
C SER A 177 23.06 -55.66 -20.53
N GLY A 178 21.77 -55.83 -20.78
CA GLY A 178 21.20 -55.70 -22.12
C GLY A 178 19.70 -55.98 -22.16
N ILE A 179 19.18 -56.24 -23.36
CA ILE A 179 17.76 -56.54 -23.60
C ILE A 179 17.66 -57.82 -24.41
N PHE A 180 16.74 -58.71 -24.02
CA PHE A 180 16.31 -59.83 -24.85
C PHE A 180 15.02 -59.48 -25.59
N GLU A 181 15.13 -59.33 -26.90
CA GLU A 181 14.00 -59.03 -27.79
C GLU A 181 13.22 -60.29 -28.18
N THR A 182 13.87 -61.45 -28.16
CA THR A 182 13.27 -62.76 -28.49
C THR A 182 13.55 -63.80 -27.41
N LYS A 183 12.63 -64.75 -27.24
CA LYS A 183 12.85 -65.94 -26.39
C LYS A 183 13.87 -66.88 -27.04
N GLY A 184 14.58 -67.66 -26.24
CA GLY A 184 15.54 -68.64 -26.75
C GLY A 184 16.79 -68.80 -25.88
N VAL A 185 17.72 -69.62 -26.36
CA VAL A 185 19.00 -69.90 -25.68
C VAL A 185 20.08 -68.97 -26.22
N TYR A 186 20.78 -68.28 -25.32
CA TYR A 186 21.85 -67.33 -25.64
C TYR A 186 23.14 -67.68 -24.93
N SER A 187 24.27 -67.48 -25.60
CA SER A 187 25.59 -67.45 -24.97
C SER A 187 26.00 -65.99 -24.72
N ILE A 188 26.22 -65.65 -23.46
CA ILE A 188 26.54 -64.28 -23.02
C ILE A 188 27.98 -64.25 -22.51
N ALA A 189 28.74 -63.29 -23.05
CA ALA A 189 30.08 -62.94 -22.61
C ALA A 189 29.99 -61.89 -21.48
N LEU A 190 30.23 -62.28 -20.23
CA LEU A 190 30.32 -61.33 -19.10
C LEU A 190 31.73 -60.73 -19.06
N GLU A 191 31.83 -59.40 -19.04
CA GLU A 191 33.08 -58.66 -19.06
C GLU A 191 33.71 -58.65 -17.67
N GLY A 192 35.01 -58.93 -17.60
CA GLY A 192 35.77 -59.04 -16.36
C GLY A 192 36.26 -57.71 -15.82
N PHE A 193 36.17 -57.54 -14.49
CA PHE A 193 36.60 -56.34 -13.77
C PHE A 193 37.34 -56.73 -12.49
N GLY A 194 38.28 -55.90 -12.07
CA GLY A 194 39.00 -56.08 -10.81
C GLY A 194 40.34 -56.79 -10.94
N THR A 195 40.88 -57.27 -9.84
CA THR A 195 42.22 -57.88 -9.76
C THR A 195 42.21 -58.97 -8.71
N PRO A 196 42.57 -60.23 -9.04
CA PRO A 196 42.64 -61.31 -8.05
C PRO A 196 43.64 -60.99 -6.94
N LEU A 197 43.21 -61.05 -5.69
CA LEU A 197 44.00 -60.62 -4.54
C LEU A 197 44.95 -61.71 -4.03
N ASP A 198 44.42 -62.92 -3.88
CA ASP A 198 45.11 -64.10 -3.35
C ASP A 198 45.13 -65.23 -4.39
N PRO A 199 46.12 -66.15 -4.33
CA PRO A 199 46.11 -67.33 -5.17
C PRO A 199 45.09 -68.35 -4.66
N ASN A 200 44.40 -69.01 -5.59
CA ASN A 200 43.48 -70.09 -5.30
C ASN A 200 43.48 -71.07 -6.49
N GLU A 201 44.46 -71.97 -6.51
CA GLU A 201 44.69 -72.89 -7.62
C GLU A 201 43.83 -74.17 -7.51
N THR A 202 43.41 -74.54 -6.29
CA THR A 202 42.57 -75.71 -6.00
C THR A 202 41.71 -75.44 -4.75
N PRO A 203 40.36 -75.42 -4.82
CA PRO A 203 39.54 -75.70 -6.01
C PRO A 203 39.41 -74.51 -6.99
N GLY A 204 39.83 -73.30 -6.62
CA GLY A 204 39.50 -72.05 -7.32
C GLY A 204 38.56 -71.17 -6.50
N ASP A 205 38.34 -69.93 -6.93
CA ASP A 205 37.42 -68.99 -6.29
C ASP A 205 35.98 -69.27 -6.67
N LEU A 206 35.12 -69.43 -5.67
CA LEU A 206 33.70 -69.66 -5.86
C LEU A 206 33.02 -68.43 -6.49
N VAL A 207 32.29 -68.65 -7.58
CA VAL A 207 31.56 -67.61 -8.31
C VAL A 207 30.09 -67.60 -7.88
N SER A 208 29.59 -66.45 -7.43
CA SER A 208 28.17 -66.23 -7.12
C SER A 208 27.50 -65.43 -8.24
N PHE A 209 26.47 -66.01 -8.88
CA PHE A 209 25.70 -65.32 -9.92
C PHE A 209 24.54 -64.52 -9.33
N MET A 210 24.34 -63.32 -9.85
CA MET A 210 23.20 -62.44 -9.59
C MET A 210 22.52 -62.14 -10.92
N ILE A 211 21.23 -62.46 -11.02
CA ILE A 211 20.40 -62.22 -12.21
C ILE A 211 19.32 -61.22 -11.81
N ASN A 212 19.33 -60.05 -12.46
CA ASN A 212 18.42 -58.94 -12.19
C ASN A 212 18.37 -58.55 -10.71
N GLY A 213 19.56 -58.51 -10.07
CA GLY A 213 19.70 -58.18 -8.65
C GLY A 213 19.34 -59.30 -7.67
N LYS A 214 18.91 -60.48 -8.14
CA LYS A 214 18.60 -61.64 -7.29
C LYS A 214 19.68 -62.71 -7.42
N LYS A 215 20.11 -63.26 -6.27
CA LYS A 215 21.07 -64.37 -6.23
C LYS A 215 20.50 -65.60 -6.90
N ASP A 216 21.24 -66.16 -7.86
CA ASP A 216 20.91 -67.46 -8.44
C ASP A 216 21.27 -68.57 -7.45
N THR A 217 20.30 -69.43 -7.15
CA THR A 217 20.47 -70.54 -6.20
C THR A 217 20.71 -71.87 -6.90
N THR A 218 20.66 -71.91 -8.23
CA THR A 218 20.81 -73.13 -9.03
C THR A 218 22.26 -73.35 -9.46
N CYS A 219 23.04 -72.27 -9.60
CA CYS A 219 24.41 -72.25 -10.04
C CYS A 219 25.39 -71.92 -8.91
N THR A 220 25.77 -72.93 -8.14
CA THR A 220 26.52 -72.75 -6.88
C THR A 220 27.86 -73.48 -6.84
N SER A 221 28.30 -74.10 -7.93
CA SER A 221 29.50 -74.95 -7.98
C SER A 221 30.62 -74.44 -8.91
N ILE A 222 30.43 -73.27 -9.53
CA ILE A 222 31.41 -72.71 -10.47
C ILE A 222 32.60 -72.10 -9.71
N HIS A 223 33.81 -72.54 -10.05
CA HIS A 223 35.05 -72.03 -9.48
C HIS A 223 35.99 -71.52 -10.59
N ILE A 224 36.66 -70.39 -10.36
CA ILE A 224 37.68 -69.83 -11.24
C ILE A 224 39.05 -69.95 -10.58
N LYS A 225 40.01 -70.61 -11.23
CA LYS A 225 41.35 -70.77 -10.67
C LYS A 225 42.16 -69.49 -10.79
N VAL A 226 42.88 -69.15 -9.73
CA VAL A 226 43.82 -68.02 -9.68
C VAL A 226 45.21 -68.55 -9.35
N LYS A 227 46.13 -68.46 -10.31
CA LYS A 227 47.52 -68.88 -10.16
C LYS A 227 48.32 -67.89 -9.31
N SER A 228 49.19 -68.40 -8.44
CA SER A 228 50.13 -67.59 -7.67
C SER A 228 51.10 -66.84 -8.57
N SER A 229 51.38 -65.57 -8.22
CA SER A 229 52.38 -64.77 -8.93
C SER A 229 53.82 -65.14 -8.58
N ALA A 230 54.04 -65.95 -7.53
CA ALA A 230 55.36 -66.23 -6.91
C ALA A 230 56.18 -64.97 -6.53
N LEU A 231 55.61 -63.77 -6.70
CA LEU A 231 56.20 -62.47 -6.45
C LEU A 231 56.68 -62.35 -5.01
N ASP A 232 57.89 -61.87 -4.82
CA ASP A 232 58.44 -61.59 -3.49
C ASP A 232 59.26 -60.30 -3.55
N PHE A 233 58.89 -59.34 -2.71
CA PHE A 233 59.55 -58.05 -2.53
C PHE A 233 59.29 -57.55 -1.12
N LYS A 234 60.12 -56.64 -0.61
CA LYS A 234 59.89 -55.96 0.67
C LYS A 234 59.94 -54.46 0.48
N LEU A 235 59.17 -53.70 1.28
CA LEU A 235 59.42 -52.27 1.41
C LEU A 235 60.74 -52.08 2.17
N VAL A 236 61.55 -51.11 1.76
CA VAL A 236 62.83 -50.84 2.40
C VAL A 236 62.59 -50.33 3.82
N GLU A 237 63.22 -50.95 4.82
CA GLU A 237 63.07 -50.58 6.24
C GLU A 237 64.44 -50.32 6.89
N PRO A 238 64.58 -49.25 7.72
CA PRO A 238 63.60 -48.19 7.98
C PRO A 238 63.50 -47.21 6.79
N GLN A 239 62.28 -46.73 6.50
CA GLN A 239 62.02 -45.68 5.51
C GLN A 239 61.03 -44.66 6.08
N VAL A 240 61.38 -43.38 5.97
CA VAL A 240 60.47 -42.26 6.18
C VAL A 240 59.87 -41.88 4.84
N VAL A 241 58.55 -41.97 4.69
CA VAL A 241 57.85 -41.55 3.47
C VAL A 241 57.54 -40.05 3.58
N ASP A 242 58.13 -39.25 2.69
CA ASP A 242 57.82 -37.83 2.59
C ASP A 242 56.45 -37.61 1.92
N VAL A 243 55.61 -36.80 2.57
CA VAL A 243 54.28 -36.40 2.08
C VAL A 243 54.31 -34.89 1.86
N ALA A 244 54.83 -34.48 0.69
CA ALA A 244 55.07 -33.09 0.33
C ALA A 244 53.79 -32.28 -0.05
N TRP A 245 52.62 -32.74 0.38
CA TRP A 245 51.32 -32.11 0.11
C TRP A 245 50.43 -32.14 1.36
N SER A 246 49.48 -31.20 1.44
CA SER A 246 48.45 -31.19 2.49
C SER A 246 47.12 -31.66 1.94
N ALA A 247 46.38 -32.44 2.72
CA ALA A 247 45.00 -32.75 2.45
C ALA A 247 44.10 -31.63 2.98
N TYR A 248 43.04 -31.27 2.26
CA TYR A 248 42.10 -30.24 2.69
C TYR A 248 40.75 -30.88 3.02
N LYS A 249 40.16 -30.49 4.16
CA LYS A 249 38.88 -31.04 4.61
C LYS A 249 37.81 -30.87 3.53
N GLY A 250 37.14 -31.97 3.16
CA GLY A 250 36.06 -31.96 2.17
C GLY A 250 36.50 -31.81 0.72
N VAL A 251 37.80 -31.74 0.43
CA VAL A 251 38.34 -31.68 -0.94
C VAL A 251 38.79 -33.06 -1.37
N ALA A 252 38.26 -33.56 -2.48
CA ALA A 252 38.66 -34.86 -3.01
C ALA A 252 40.15 -34.88 -3.40
N LEU A 253 40.85 -35.92 -2.99
CA LEU A 253 42.22 -36.17 -3.40
C LEU A 253 42.26 -36.64 -4.85
N ASN A 254 43.31 -36.29 -5.57
CA ASN A 254 43.53 -36.71 -6.95
C ASN A 254 44.92 -37.32 -7.14
N ALA A 255 45.03 -38.26 -8.08
CA ALA A 255 46.26 -39.03 -8.29
C ALA A 255 47.45 -38.21 -8.83
N ASN A 256 47.20 -37.03 -9.43
CA ASN A 256 48.27 -36.17 -9.96
C ASN A 256 48.99 -35.43 -8.83
N ASP A 257 48.23 -34.89 -7.89
CA ASP A 257 48.73 -34.02 -6.82
C ASP A 257 48.99 -34.77 -5.51
N ASN A 258 48.28 -35.89 -5.27
CA ASN A 258 48.32 -36.62 -4.00
C ASN A 258 48.90 -38.03 -4.17
N LYS A 259 50.21 -38.10 -4.41
CA LYS A 259 50.96 -39.36 -4.48
C LYS A 259 52.16 -39.35 -3.53
N ILE A 260 52.59 -40.54 -3.13
CA ILE A 260 53.78 -40.75 -2.31
C ILE A 260 54.74 -41.71 -3.02
N LYS A 261 56.03 -41.54 -2.74
CA LYS A 261 57.09 -42.40 -3.27
C LYS A 261 57.52 -43.42 -2.21
N VAL A 262 57.63 -44.69 -2.58
CA VAL A 262 58.04 -45.79 -1.69
C VAL A 262 59.15 -46.60 -2.37
N LEU A 263 60.24 -46.90 -1.65
CA LEU A 263 61.31 -47.77 -2.12
C LEU A 263 61.03 -49.22 -1.71
N VAL A 264 61.35 -50.14 -2.63
CA VAL A 264 61.20 -51.58 -2.43
C VAL A 264 62.44 -52.33 -2.90
N ASP A 265 62.73 -53.48 -2.28
CA ASP A 265 63.73 -54.44 -2.76
C ASP A 265 62.99 -55.68 -3.32
N VAL A 266 63.12 -55.95 -4.62
CA VAL A 266 62.44 -57.02 -5.35
C VAL A 266 63.33 -58.26 -5.41
N THR A 267 62.84 -59.40 -4.94
CA THR A 267 63.54 -60.69 -4.95
C THR A 267 63.02 -61.61 -6.07
N THR A 268 61.72 -61.54 -6.37
CA THR A 268 61.09 -62.26 -7.48
C THR A 268 60.20 -61.29 -8.22
N VAL A 269 60.38 -61.19 -9.55
CA VAL A 269 59.58 -60.34 -10.45
C VAL A 269 58.11 -60.77 -10.52
N GLY A 270 57.22 -59.85 -10.88
CA GLY A 270 55.78 -60.10 -10.98
C GLY A 270 54.90 -58.87 -10.75
N PHE A 271 53.58 -59.06 -10.83
CA PHE A 271 52.59 -57.99 -10.63
C PHE A 271 52.42 -57.64 -9.16
N TRP A 272 52.90 -56.47 -8.77
CA TRP A 272 52.87 -55.99 -7.39
C TRP A 272 51.64 -55.13 -7.12
N ARG A 273 51.21 -55.16 -5.87
CA ARG A 273 50.17 -54.30 -5.31
C ARG A 273 50.55 -53.93 -3.89
N VAL A 274 50.43 -52.65 -3.58
CA VAL A 274 50.61 -52.10 -2.24
C VAL A 274 49.42 -51.22 -1.92
N GLN A 275 48.83 -51.39 -0.73
CA GLN A 275 47.67 -50.64 -0.29
C GLN A 275 47.77 -50.29 1.19
N SER A 276 47.09 -49.23 1.64
CA SER A 276 46.97 -48.97 3.08
C SER A 276 46.19 -50.08 3.78
N THR A 277 46.53 -50.37 5.04
CA THR A 277 45.83 -51.39 5.86
C THR A 277 44.35 -51.10 6.05
N GLU A 278 44.00 -49.82 6.05
CA GLU A 278 42.64 -49.34 6.27
C GLU A 278 42.42 -47.99 5.56
N THR A 279 41.18 -47.52 5.59
CA THR A 279 40.83 -46.14 5.20
C THR A 279 40.77 -45.29 6.46
N LEU A 280 41.71 -44.36 6.62
CA LEU A 280 41.75 -43.45 7.77
C LEU A 280 41.28 -42.07 7.35
N ASN A 281 40.36 -41.50 8.12
CA ASN A 281 39.87 -40.14 7.91
C ASN A 281 39.33 -39.87 6.49
N GLY A 282 38.76 -40.90 5.84
CA GLY A 282 38.25 -40.84 4.47
C GLY A 282 39.32 -40.93 3.37
N ILE A 283 40.57 -41.20 3.73
CA ILE A 283 41.72 -41.30 2.83
C ILE A 283 42.22 -42.75 2.82
N SER A 284 42.64 -43.24 1.65
CA SER A 284 43.36 -44.51 1.50
C SER A 284 44.47 -44.37 0.46
N PHE A 285 45.46 -45.25 0.52
CA PHE A 285 46.53 -45.31 -0.47
C PHE A 285 46.48 -46.62 -1.23
N SER A 286 46.73 -46.58 -2.54
CA SER A 286 46.94 -47.78 -3.33
C SER A 286 47.88 -47.54 -4.50
N GLY A 287 48.60 -48.59 -4.88
CA GLY A 287 49.42 -48.63 -6.08
C GLY A 287 49.56 -50.07 -6.57
N SER A 288 49.69 -50.22 -7.89
CA SER A 288 49.97 -51.49 -8.53
C SER A 288 50.86 -51.29 -9.75
N GLY A 289 51.52 -52.36 -10.17
CA GLY A 289 52.38 -52.36 -11.34
C GLY A 289 53.01 -53.73 -11.56
N GLU A 290 54.04 -53.78 -12.40
CA GLU A 290 54.81 -54.99 -12.67
C GLU A 290 56.29 -54.72 -12.39
N PHE A 291 56.92 -55.59 -11.61
CA PHE A 291 58.37 -55.64 -11.55
C PHE A 291 58.86 -56.54 -12.67
N THR A 292 59.70 -56.00 -13.56
CA THR A 292 60.31 -56.75 -14.67
C THR A 292 61.77 -57.11 -14.43
N GLN A 293 62.36 -56.65 -13.32
CA GLN A 293 63.74 -56.91 -12.92
C GLN A 293 63.83 -57.06 -11.39
N GLU A 294 64.80 -57.85 -10.92
CA GLU A 294 65.15 -57.97 -9.50
C GLU A 294 66.00 -56.78 -9.03
N GLY A 295 66.05 -56.56 -7.71
CA GLY A 295 66.80 -55.47 -7.11
C GLY A 295 65.93 -54.31 -6.64
N ARG A 296 66.56 -53.16 -6.37
CA ARG A 296 65.89 -52.00 -5.80
C ARG A 296 65.05 -51.26 -6.84
N ALA A 297 63.80 -50.94 -6.49
CA ALA A 297 62.88 -50.20 -7.34
C ALA A 297 62.13 -49.09 -6.57
N GLU A 298 61.70 -48.07 -7.33
CA GLU A 298 60.80 -47.01 -6.85
C GLU A 298 59.37 -47.29 -7.33
N ILE A 299 58.41 -47.19 -6.43
CA ILE A 299 56.98 -47.28 -6.74
C ILE A 299 56.22 -46.06 -6.22
N TYR A 300 55.09 -45.76 -6.85
CA TYR A 300 54.18 -44.69 -6.43
C TYR A 300 52.90 -45.28 -5.87
N LEU A 301 52.47 -44.76 -4.71
CA LEU A 301 51.15 -45.00 -4.16
C LEU A 301 50.33 -43.72 -4.27
N TYR A 302 49.09 -43.86 -4.73
CA TYR A 302 48.17 -42.76 -4.96
C TYR A 302 47.18 -42.69 -3.80
N ALA A 303 47.06 -41.49 -3.22
CA ALA A 303 46.06 -41.22 -2.22
C ALA A 303 44.71 -40.98 -2.91
N GLN A 304 43.64 -41.49 -2.33
CA GLN A 304 42.29 -41.33 -2.83
C GLN A 304 41.32 -41.10 -1.66
N GLY A 305 40.17 -40.50 -1.98
CA GLY A 305 39.09 -40.24 -1.04
C GLY A 305 38.92 -38.76 -0.70
N VAL A 306 38.08 -38.48 0.30
CA VAL A 306 37.72 -37.11 0.74
C VAL A 306 38.03 -36.99 2.23
N PRO A 307 38.99 -36.16 2.65
CA PRO A 307 39.34 -35.96 4.05
C PRO A 307 38.16 -35.45 4.87
N ILE A 308 37.86 -36.08 6.01
CA ILE A 308 36.65 -35.81 6.78
C ILE A 308 36.90 -34.81 7.94
N ASN A 309 37.93 -35.08 8.75
CA ASN A 309 38.24 -34.33 9.97
C ASN A 309 39.62 -33.66 9.87
N VAL A 310 39.79 -32.53 10.56
CA VAL A 310 41.06 -31.78 10.62
C VAL A 310 42.00 -32.43 11.63
N VAL A 311 42.48 -33.63 11.30
CA VAL A 311 43.36 -34.45 12.14
C VAL A 311 44.38 -35.16 11.24
N ASN A 312 45.66 -35.15 11.64
CA ASN A 312 46.70 -35.89 10.94
C ASN A 312 46.41 -37.40 10.97
N SER A 313 46.68 -38.09 9.86
CA SER A 313 46.42 -39.53 9.73
C SER A 313 47.68 -40.27 9.29
N THR A 314 48.12 -41.27 10.06
CA THR A 314 49.30 -42.08 9.76
C THR A 314 48.89 -43.44 9.17
N PHE A 315 49.33 -43.73 7.94
CA PHE A 315 48.97 -44.92 7.18
C PHE A 315 50.06 -45.99 7.26
N LYS A 316 49.67 -47.25 7.45
CA LYS A 316 50.51 -48.45 7.30
C LYS A 316 50.17 -49.17 5.99
N PHE A 317 51.11 -49.93 5.45
CA PHE A 317 50.94 -50.59 4.14
C PHE A 317 50.95 -52.12 4.23
N THR A 318 50.16 -52.74 3.36
CA THR A 318 50.15 -54.18 3.07
C THR A 318 50.52 -54.41 1.61
N THR A 319 51.14 -55.56 1.34
CA THR A 319 51.58 -55.94 0.00
C THR A 319 51.05 -57.32 -0.39
N ASN A 320 51.04 -57.61 -1.69
CA ASN A 320 50.78 -58.94 -2.22
C ASN A 320 52.05 -59.83 -2.30
N SER A 321 53.16 -59.41 -1.68
CA SER A 321 54.40 -60.17 -1.62
C SER A 321 54.21 -61.51 -0.91
N LYS A 322 54.86 -62.56 -1.41
CA LYS A 322 54.75 -63.92 -0.86
C LYS A 322 55.14 -63.98 0.62
N ASN A 323 56.29 -63.39 0.98
CA ASN A 323 56.84 -63.49 2.33
C ASN A 323 56.69 -62.18 3.14
N ASN A 324 56.42 -61.05 2.49
CA ASN A 324 56.45 -59.72 3.12
C ASN A 324 55.10 -58.98 3.01
N LYS A 325 54.01 -59.63 3.44
CA LYS A 325 52.64 -59.10 3.33
C LYS A 325 52.38 -57.84 4.16
N THR A 326 53.13 -57.62 5.24
CA THR A 326 53.02 -56.44 6.12
C THR A 326 54.36 -55.72 6.22
N SER A 327 54.33 -54.41 6.42
CA SER A 327 55.53 -53.56 6.57
C SER A 327 55.36 -52.55 7.72
N ASN A 328 56.48 -52.11 8.30
CA ASN A 328 56.55 -51.03 9.28
C ASN A 328 56.67 -49.63 8.65
N VAL A 329 56.78 -49.53 7.32
CA VAL A 329 56.81 -48.24 6.62
C VAL A 329 55.47 -47.52 6.83
N THR A 330 55.56 -46.24 7.18
CA THR A 330 54.39 -45.38 7.42
C THR A 330 54.46 -44.09 6.62
N ALA A 331 53.29 -43.50 6.35
CA ALA A 331 53.16 -42.17 5.76
C ALA A 331 52.15 -41.34 6.57
N GLU A 332 52.50 -40.13 6.99
CA GLU A 332 51.59 -39.22 7.71
C GLU A 332 51.02 -38.16 6.75
N VAL A 333 49.69 -38.07 6.67
CA VAL A 333 49.00 -37.03 5.91
C VAL A 333 48.46 -35.96 6.87
N LYS A 334 48.89 -34.71 6.66
CA LYS A 334 48.37 -33.55 7.37
C LYS A 334 47.06 -33.07 6.73
N VAL A 335 45.99 -32.94 7.53
CA VAL A 335 44.70 -32.41 7.08
C VAL A 335 44.49 -30.99 7.60
N VAL A 336 44.21 -30.06 6.70
CA VAL A 336 44.09 -28.61 6.96
C VAL A 336 42.62 -28.18 6.80
N PRO A 337 42.09 -27.27 7.66
CA PRO A 337 40.74 -26.74 7.48
C PRO A 337 40.67 -25.79 6.28
N THR A 338 39.47 -25.63 5.68
CA THR A 338 39.19 -24.56 4.73
C THR A 338 39.50 -23.19 5.35
N SER A 339 40.18 -22.32 4.63
CA SER A 339 40.70 -21.07 5.16
C SER A 339 40.80 -19.99 4.08
N PHE A 340 40.45 -18.75 4.42
CA PHE A 340 40.60 -17.60 3.54
C PHE A 340 40.91 -16.32 4.35
N GLU A 341 41.36 -15.31 3.62
CA GLU A 341 41.50 -13.93 4.11
C GLU A 341 40.68 -12.97 3.24
N LEU A 342 40.05 -11.97 3.85
CA LEU A 342 39.36 -10.90 3.13
C LEU A 342 40.39 -9.99 2.46
N VAL A 343 40.25 -9.73 1.16
CA VAL A 343 41.10 -8.77 0.45
C VAL A 343 40.57 -7.36 0.70
N CYS A 344 41.34 -6.55 1.45
CA CYS A 344 40.95 -5.18 1.82
C CYS A 344 41.18 -4.17 0.68
N ASN A 345 40.41 -4.30 -0.40
CA ASN A 345 40.34 -3.31 -1.47
C ASN A 345 38.90 -2.80 -1.64
N ALA A 346 38.65 -1.55 -1.23
CA ALA A 346 37.31 -0.95 -1.29
C ALA A 346 36.75 -0.84 -2.73
N ASN A 347 37.61 -0.78 -3.75
CA ASN A 347 37.19 -0.71 -5.16
C ASN A 347 36.68 -2.05 -5.71
N GLU A 348 37.03 -3.16 -5.05
CA GLU A 348 36.63 -4.51 -5.47
C GLU A 348 35.44 -5.05 -4.67
N ILE A 349 35.11 -4.41 -3.54
CA ILE A 349 33.92 -4.72 -2.74
C ILE A 349 32.72 -4.02 -3.37
N GLN A 350 31.69 -4.79 -3.73
CA GLN A 350 30.47 -4.25 -4.34
C GLN A 350 29.27 -4.40 -3.43
N MET A 351 28.68 -3.28 -3.03
CA MET A 351 27.37 -3.22 -2.37
C MET A 351 26.29 -3.09 -3.45
N ARG A 352 25.41 -4.08 -3.56
CA ARG A 352 24.39 -4.17 -4.62
C ARG A 352 23.00 -4.01 -4.02
N GLY A 353 22.13 -3.33 -4.76
CA GLY A 353 20.75 -3.05 -4.35
C GLY A 353 20.58 -1.66 -3.72
N GLU A 354 19.34 -1.20 -3.67
CA GLU A 354 18.97 0.05 -2.99
C GLU A 354 18.61 -0.24 -1.52
N TYR A 355 19.16 0.55 -0.61
CA TYR A 355 18.98 0.37 0.83
C TYR A 355 18.12 1.51 1.35
N LYS A 356 16.83 1.25 1.57
CA LYS A 356 15.83 2.27 1.91
C LYS A 356 15.16 2.01 3.25
N GLU A 357 14.89 3.07 4.00
CA GLU A 357 14.19 2.95 5.27
C GLU A 357 12.84 2.23 5.16
N ASP A 358 12.48 1.48 6.21
CA ASP A 358 11.22 0.74 6.34
C ASP A 358 10.99 -0.31 5.24
N THR A 359 12.07 -0.75 4.57
CA THR A 359 12.06 -1.86 3.61
C THR A 359 12.84 -3.07 4.15
N PHE A 360 12.50 -4.26 3.65
CA PHE A 360 13.22 -5.49 4.01
C PHE A 360 14.48 -5.64 3.15
N LEU A 361 15.59 -6.04 3.77
CA LEU A 361 16.81 -6.44 3.07
C LEU A 361 16.57 -7.76 2.34
N THR A 362 16.25 -7.71 1.06
CA THR A 362 15.97 -8.89 0.25
C THR A 362 17.23 -9.42 -0.42
N LYS A 363 17.14 -10.53 -1.19
CA LYS A 363 18.28 -11.03 -1.99
C LYS A 363 18.83 -10.02 -3.00
N SER A 364 18.05 -8.99 -3.38
CA SER A 364 18.55 -7.91 -4.24
C SER A 364 19.59 -7.04 -3.54
N ASN A 365 19.55 -6.97 -2.20
CA ASN A 365 20.56 -6.35 -1.36
C ASN A 365 21.68 -7.37 -1.14
N SER A 366 22.75 -7.37 -1.92
CA SER A 366 23.82 -8.37 -1.83
C SER A 366 25.20 -7.73 -1.82
N ILE A 367 26.19 -8.44 -1.30
CA ILE A 367 27.55 -7.92 -1.12
C ILE A 367 28.53 -8.87 -1.80
N LEU A 368 29.25 -8.39 -2.81
CA LEU A 368 30.34 -9.14 -3.44
C LEU A 368 31.65 -8.84 -2.72
N LEU A 369 32.33 -9.88 -2.23
CA LEU A 369 33.61 -9.78 -1.54
C LEU A 369 34.71 -10.54 -2.28
N PRO A 370 35.90 -9.94 -2.48
CA PRO A 370 37.11 -10.65 -2.90
C PRO A 370 37.74 -11.38 -1.70
N LEU A 371 37.84 -12.70 -1.77
CA LEU A 371 38.43 -13.55 -0.73
C LEU A 371 39.68 -14.25 -1.29
N LYS A 372 40.82 -14.10 -0.64
CA LYS A 372 42.03 -14.85 -0.99
C LYS A 372 42.03 -16.20 -0.28
N VAL A 373 41.95 -17.26 -1.08
CA VAL A 373 41.87 -18.65 -0.63
C VAL A 373 43.25 -19.09 -0.15
N LEU A 374 43.32 -19.49 1.12
CA LEU A 374 44.54 -20.02 1.77
C LEU A 374 44.51 -21.54 1.86
N ALA A 375 43.32 -22.12 2.00
CA ALA A 375 43.07 -23.55 1.92
C ALA A 375 41.68 -23.81 1.31
N PRO A 376 41.57 -24.60 0.23
CA PRO A 376 40.32 -24.86 -0.46
C PRO A 376 39.41 -25.77 0.37
N GLY A 377 38.14 -25.83 -0.02
CA GLY A 377 37.11 -26.61 0.65
C GLY A 377 35.82 -25.85 0.80
N MET A 378 34.85 -26.48 1.48
CA MET A 378 33.56 -25.86 1.75
C MET A 378 33.58 -25.10 3.07
N VAL A 379 32.95 -23.93 3.13
CA VAL A 379 32.88 -23.08 4.32
C VAL A 379 31.60 -22.22 4.33
N ASP A 380 31.07 -21.97 5.52
CA ASP A 380 30.01 -20.96 5.73
C ASP A 380 30.67 -19.61 6.02
N ILE A 381 30.28 -18.59 5.27
CA ILE A 381 30.85 -17.24 5.41
C ILE A 381 29.79 -16.31 5.96
N GLU A 382 30.13 -15.60 7.04
CA GLU A 382 29.27 -14.62 7.69
C GLU A 382 29.94 -13.25 7.72
N LEU A 383 29.27 -12.23 7.18
CA LEU A 383 29.64 -10.82 7.32
C LEU A 383 28.66 -10.14 8.27
N ASN A 384 29.16 -9.67 9.42
CA ASN A 384 28.36 -9.04 10.46
C ASN A 384 28.46 -7.52 10.38
N GLY A 385 27.33 -6.85 10.63
CA GLY A 385 27.24 -5.40 10.64
C GLY A 385 26.11 -4.87 11.52
N ILE A 386 25.97 -3.55 11.53
CA ILE A 386 24.99 -2.81 12.32
C ILE A 386 24.33 -1.77 11.41
N ILE A 387 23.00 -1.72 11.41
CA ILE A 387 22.22 -0.64 10.83
C ILE A 387 22.15 0.47 11.88
N LYS A 388 22.76 1.62 11.60
CA LYS A 388 22.79 2.79 12.46
C LYS A 388 21.51 3.60 12.31
N GLY A 389 20.83 3.89 13.41
CA GLY A 389 19.58 4.65 13.41
C GLY A 389 19.27 5.21 14.79
N THR A 390 17.98 5.39 15.10
CA THR A 390 17.56 5.75 16.47
C THR A 390 17.88 4.62 17.46
N THR A 391 17.77 3.38 16.99
CA THR A 391 18.20 2.17 17.69
C THR A 391 19.05 1.34 16.74
N ASP A 392 20.29 1.05 17.13
CA ASP A 392 21.20 0.22 16.36
C ASP A 392 20.63 -1.20 16.21
N THR A 393 20.54 -1.69 14.96
CA THR A 393 19.96 -3.00 14.65
C THR A 393 21.03 -3.90 14.02
N PRO A 394 21.35 -5.07 14.62
CA PRO A 394 22.30 -6.01 14.03
C PRO A 394 21.82 -6.54 12.68
N VAL A 395 22.72 -6.63 11.72
CA VAL A 395 22.47 -7.25 10.41
C VAL A 395 23.59 -8.22 10.07
N LYS A 396 23.24 -9.33 9.42
CA LYS A 396 24.19 -10.35 8.98
C LYS A 396 23.94 -10.66 7.51
N PHE A 397 25.02 -10.80 6.74
CA PHE A 397 25.02 -11.32 5.38
C PHE A 397 25.76 -12.65 5.37
N VAL A 398 25.23 -13.65 4.69
CA VAL A 398 25.73 -15.03 4.71
C VAL A 398 25.92 -15.58 3.30
N ALA A 399 26.90 -16.46 3.16
CA ALA A 399 27.09 -17.34 2.01
C ALA A 399 27.33 -18.78 2.53
N PRO A 400 26.25 -19.54 2.80
CA PRO A 400 26.38 -20.89 3.34
C PRO A 400 26.90 -21.86 2.27
N SER A 401 27.64 -22.88 2.70
CA SER A 401 28.16 -23.97 1.86
C SER A 401 28.96 -23.46 0.65
N THR A 402 29.76 -22.41 0.85
CA THR A 402 30.58 -21.81 -0.20
C THR A 402 31.80 -22.70 -0.47
N THR A 403 31.96 -23.14 -1.72
CA THR A 403 33.16 -23.87 -2.17
C THR A 403 34.24 -22.88 -2.56
N LEU A 404 35.39 -22.97 -1.90
CA LEU A 404 36.60 -22.22 -2.22
C LEU A 404 37.61 -23.12 -2.93
N THR A 405 38.19 -22.61 -4.02
CA THR A 405 39.17 -23.33 -4.84
C THR A 405 40.37 -22.46 -5.15
N PHE A 406 41.56 -23.06 -5.25
CA PHE A 406 42.71 -22.38 -5.83
C PHE A 406 42.49 -22.12 -7.33
N ASN A 407 42.89 -20.94 -7.79
CA ASN A 407 42.76 -20.53 -9.19
C ASN A 407 44.10 -20.58 -9.95
N GLY A 408 45.21 -20.92 -9.26
CA GLY A 408 46.55 -21.03 -9.85
C GLY A 408 47.25 -19.70 -10.16
N SER A 409 46.61 -18.56 -9.85
CA SER A 409 47.15 -17.21 -10.03
C SER A 409 47.35 -16.51 -8.67
N ASP A 410 46.45 -15.61 -8.29
CA ASP A 410 46.43 -14.90 -7.00
C ASP A 410 45.63 -15.62 -5.90
N ASN A 411 44.91 -16.69 -6.26
CA ASN A 411 43.94 -17.41 -5.44
C ASN A 411 42.82 -16.51 -4.87
N VAL A 412 42.50 -15.39 -5.52
CA VAL A 412 41.35 -14.55 -5.17
C VAL A 412 40.09 -15.08 -5.83
N GLN A 413 39.05 -15.27 -5.03
CA GLN A 413 37.72 -15.71 -5.46
C GLN A 413 36.67 -14.70 -4.98
N TYR A 414 35.79 -14.26 -5.89
CA TYR A 414 34.69 -13.36 -5.55
C TYR A 414 33.47 -14.14 -5.06
N VAL A 415 33.01 -13.84 -3.85
CA VAL A 415 31.86 -14.50 -3.21
C VAL A 415 30.76 -13.49 -2.96
N THR A 416 29.52 -13.82 -3.35
CA THR A 416 28.35 -12.97 -3.07
C THR A 416 27.65 -13.44 -1.80
N LEU A 417 27.46 -12.53 -0.85
CA LEU A 417 26.74 -12.76 0.39
C LEU A 417 25.35 -12.11 0.31
N TYR A 418 24.37 -12.76 0.93
CA TYR A 418 22.97 -12.32 0.97
C TYR A 418 22.50 -12.08 2.41
N PRO A 419 21.48 -11.24 2.65
CA PRO A 419 21.01 -10.97 4.00
C PRO A 419 20.47 -12.24 4.65
N GLU A 420 20.82 -12.46 5.91
CA GLU A 420 20.33 -13.59 6.70
C GLU A 420 18.80 -13.47 6.91
N MET A 421 18.10 -14.60 6.78
CA MET A 421 16.72 -14.72 7.26
C MET A 421 16.72 -15.24 8.69
N LYS A 422 16.11 -14.50 9.60
CA LYS A 422 15.85 -14.96 10.97
C LYS A 422 14.39 -15.37 11.07
N ASN A 423 14.12 -16.62 11.46
CA ASN A 423 12.77 -17.17 11.57
C ASN A 423 11.92 -17.01 10.30
N GLY A 424 12.54 -17.15 9.12
CA GLY A 424 11.87 -17.02 7.82
C GLY A 424 11.62 -15.58 7.37
N GLN A 425 12.15 -14.58 8.07
CA GLN A 425 11.96 -13.17 7.73
C GLN A 425 13.31 -12.45 7.57
N TYR A 426 13.40 -11.61 6.53
CA TYR A 426 14.53 -10.72 6.35
C TYR A 426 14.54 -9.60 7.41
N VAL A 427 15.72 -9.07 7.70
CA VAL A 427 15.85 -7.88 8.55
C VAL A 427 15.23 -6.68 7.84
N LYS A 428 14.38 -5.95 8.55
CA LYS A 428 13.82 -4.68 8.08
C LYS A 428 14.77 -3.55 8.43
N ILE A 429 15.09 -2.68 7.48
CA ILE A 429 15.81 -1.43 7.75
C ILE A 429 14.90 -0.55 8.60
N PRO A 430 15.30 -0.17 9.83
CA PRO A 430 14.48 0.70 10.67
C PRO A 430 14.25 2.07 10.04
N VAL A 431 13.19 2.73 10.50
CA VAL A 431 12.93 4.13 10.21
C VAL A 431 14.02 5.01 10.84
N LYS A 432 14.42 6.09 10.17
CA LYS A 432 15.54 6.99 10.55
C LYS A 432 16.91 6.30 10.57
N ALA A 433 17.07 5.21 9.83
CA ALA A 433 18.36 4.57 9.66
C ALA A 433 19.22 5.42 8.70
N LYS A 434 20.49 5.60 9.06
CA LYS A 434 21.43 6.45 8.32
C LYS A 434 22.42 5.63 7.50
N THR A 435 23.04 4.63 8.13
CA THR A 435 24.12 3.85 7.53
C THR A 435 24.00 2.37 7.90
N ILE A 436 24.59 1.51 7.09
CA ILE A 436 24.89 0.12 7.46
C ILE A 436 26.41 -0.03 7.46
N GLU A 437 26.94 -0.41 8.62
CA GLU A 437 28.38 -0.50 8.89
C GLU A 437 28.74 -1.95 9.24
N PHE A 438 29.75 -2.51 8.58
CA PHE A 438 30.21 -3.88 8.81
C PHE A 438 31.42 -3.90 9.73
N THR A 439 31.51 -4.92 10.57
CA THR A 439 32.49 -4.99 11.67
C THR A 439 33.38 -6.22 11.60
N THR A 440 32.85 -7.36 11.17
CA THR A 440 33.61 -8.62 11.12
C THR A 440 33.16 -9.52 9.97
N ILE A 441 34.08 -10.37 9.51
CA ILE A 441 33.81 -11.52 8.64
C ILE A 441 34.32 -12.79 9.33
N THR A 442 33.54 -13.86 9.27
CA THR A 442 33.84 -15.14 9.93
C THR A 442 33.65 -16.31 8.96
N PRO A 443 34.60 -17.26 8.87
CA PRO A 443 35.94 -17.20 9.44
C PRO A 443 36.81 -16.13 8.75
N ASN A 444 37.90 -15.71 9.38
CA ASN A 444 38.91 -14.85 8.77
C ASN A 444 40.25 -15.21 9.39
N SER A 445 41.05 -16.00 8.68
CA SER A 445 42.18 -16.77 9.25
C SER A 445 43.40 -15.91 9.61
N GLY A 446 43.23 -14.97 10.55
CA GLY A 446 44.26 -14.08 11.06
C GLY A 446 44.30 -12.69 10.38
N GLY A 447 43.50 -12.46 9.34
CA GLY A 447 43.38 -11.14 8.73
C GLY A 447 42.65 -10.14 9.64
N ALA A 448 43.15 -8.90 9.75
CA ALA A 448 42.39 -7.82 10.37
C ALA A 448 41.16 -7.49 9.50
N PHE A 449 40.02 -7.15 10.13
CA PHE A 449 38.90 -6.61 9.36
C PHE A 449 39.29 -5.24 8.79
N CYS A 450 38.86 -4.95 7.56
CA CYS A 450 39.28 -3.75 6.85
C CYS A 450 38.79 -2.49 7.57
N SER A 451 39.72 -1.63 8.02
CA SER A 451 39.36 -0.34 8.62
C SER A 451 38.66 0.60 7.62
N SER A 452 38.90 0.39 6.33
CA SER A 452 38.31 1.13 5.21
C SER A 452 37.16 0.38 4.53
N PHE A 453 36.48 -0.54 5.22
CA PHE A 453 35.36 -1.28 4.63
C PHE A 453 34.23 -0.30 4.22
N PRO A 454 33.65 -0.41 3.02
CA PRO A 454 32.63 0.54 2.57
C PRO A 454 31.40 0.58 3.47
N VAL A 455 30.91 1.79 3.74
CA VAL A 455 29.66 2.04 4.47
C VAL A 455 28.53 2.21 3.47
N ILE A 456 27.39 1.57 3.74
CA ILE A 456 26.19 1.74 2.92
C ILE A 456 25.39 2.91 3.49
N ASN A 457 25.11 3.92 2.67
CA ASN A 457 24.16 4.99 3.04
C ASN A 457 22.72 4.49 2.84
N VAL A 458 21.87 4.71 3.83
CA VAL A 458 20.45 4.40 3.74
C VAL A 458 19.72 5.59 3.12
N VAL A 459 18.96 5.32 2.07
CA VAL A 459 18.12 6.30 1.39
C VAL A 459 16.89 6.57 2.25
N GLU A 460 16.72 7.84 2.63
CA GLU A 460 15.54 8.32 3.34
C GLU A 460 14.27 8.14 2.49
N ARG A 461 13.15 7.82 3.12
CA ARG A 461 11.88 7.59 2.42
C ARG A 461 11.17 8.91 2.12
N SER A 462 10.71 9.09 0.89
CA SER A 462 10.06 10.32 0.42
C SER A 462 8.70 10.59 1.09
N LYS A 463 8.44 11.88 1.42
CA LYS A 463 7.21 12.40 2.04
C LYS A 463 6.01 12.18 1.11
N ASN A 464 5.06 11.32 1.48
CA ASN A 464 3.89 11.05 0.64
C ASN A 464 2.60 11.11 1.44
N TYR A 465 1.81 12.15 1.20
CA TYR A 465 0.37 12.13 1.41
C TYR A 465 -0.32 12.66 0.15
N THR A 466 -1.56 12.29 -0.11
CA THR A 466 -2.33 12.79 -1.27
C THR A 466 -3.71 13.23 -0.83
N PHE A 467 -4.28 14.23 -1.47
CA PHE A 467 -5.64 14.66 -1.16
C PHE A 467 -6.69 13.71 -1.77
N ASP A 468 -7.71 13.36 -0.99
CA ASP A 468 -8.94 12.76 -1.48
C ASP A 468 -9.90 13.89 -1.88
N CYS A 469 -9.77 14.39 -3.11
CA CYS A 469 -10.52 15.56 -3.56
C CYS A 469 -12.05 15.35 -3.55
N SER A 470 -12.52 14.10 -3.61
CA SER A 470 -13.95 13.80 -3.55
C SER A 470 -14.58 14.14 -2.20
N SER A 471 -13.76 14.18 -1.16
CA SER A 471 -14.16 14.46 0.21
C SER A 471 -14.04 15.94 0.59
N ALA A 472 -13.44 16.77 -0.28
CA ALA A 472 -13.09 18.14 0.09
C ALA A 472 -14.31 19.07 -0.04
N PHE A 473 -14.65 19.81 1.03
CA PHE A 473 -15.75 20.77 1.01
C PHE A 473 -15.50 21.96 1.95
N ALA A 474 -16.03 23.11 1.56
CA ALA A 474 -16.08 24.30 2.42
C ALA A 474 -17.36 24.30 3.27
N PHE A 475 -17.26 24.82 4.48
CA PHE A 475 -18.38 24.91 5.41
C PHE A 475 -18.42 26.25 6.17
N SER A 476 -19.62 26.72 6.51
CA SER A 476 -19.89 27.98 7.19
C SER A 476 -20.63 27.85 8.53
N ASN A 477 -21.00 26.63 8.93
CA ASN A 477 -21.62 26.38 10.24
C ASN A 477 -21.15 25.06 10.87
N GLY A 478 -19.83 24.90 10.92
CA GLY A 478 -19.16 23.69 11.38
C GLY A 478 -19.14 22.57 10.33
N PRO A 479 -18.17 21.65 10.43
CA PRO A 479 -17.94 20.62 9.41
C PRO A 479 -19.11 19.62 9.27
N THR A 480 -19.85 19.38 10.35
CA THR A 480 -21.00 18.44 10.35
C THR A 480 -22.21 18.97 9.59
N SER A 481 -22.40 20.29 9.52
CA SER A 481 -23.58 20.89 8.87
C SER A 481 -23.56 20.76 7.34
N ARG A 482 -22.36 20.62 6.76
CA ARG A 482 -22.11 20.74 5.31
C ARG A 482 -22.75 21.99 4.66
N ASN A 483 -23.09 23.01 5.44
CA ASN A 483 -23.61 24.27 4.92
C ASN A 483 -22.46 25.05 4.30
N ASN A 484 -22.53 25.34 3.01
CA ASN A 484 -21.48 26.02 2.26
C ASN A 484 -21.81 27.50 1.93
N ASN A 485 -22.76 28.10 2.66
CA ASN A 485 -23.20 29.47 2.45
C ASN A 485 -22.45 30.43 3.37
N PHE A 486 -21.47 31.13 2.83
CA PHE A 486 -20.73 32.19 3.52
C PHE A 486 -21.40 33.54 3.27
N LEU A 487 -21.22 34.49 4.18
CA LEU A 487 -21.76 35.84 4.04
C LEU A 487 -20.64 36.85 3.78
N VAL A 488 -20.89 37.82 2.89
CA VAL A 488 -19.98 38.95 2.67
C VAL A 488 -19.89 39.82 3.93
N ASN A 489 -18.73 40.43 4.14
CA ASN A 489 -18.43 41.34 5.24
C ASN A 489 -18.65 40.75 6.64
N THR A 490 -18.74 39.43 6.76
CA THR A 490 -18.88 38.72 8.04
C THR A 490 -17.54 38.15 8.48
N PRO A 491 -17.06 38.43 9.71
CA PRO A 491 -15.84 37.85 10.23
C PRO A 491 -15.90 36.31 10.25
N LEU A 492 -14.89 35.67 9.66
CA LEU A 492 -14.75 34.21 9.68
C LEU A 492 -14.12 33.75 11.00
N GLN A 493 -14.54 32.58 11.47
CA GLN A 493 -14.15 32.03 12.77
C GLN A 493 -13.77 30.56 12.61
N ALA A 494 -12.61 30.17 13.15
CA ALA A 494 -12.17 28.78 13.21
C ALA A 494 -13.22 27.88 13.90
N GLY A 495 -13.39 26.65 13.40
CA GLY A 495 -14.39 25.70 13.89
C GLY A 495 -15.83 25.96 13.41
N LYS A 496 -16.23 27.23 13.20
CA LYS A 496 -17.51 27.57 12.56
C LYS A 496 -17.41 27.60 11.04
N HIS A 497 -16.30 28.10 10.53
CA HIS A 497 -16.02 28.24 9.11
C HIS A 497 -14.72 27.51 8.79
N GLY A 498 -14.61 26.92 7.60
CA GLY A 498 -13.40 26.19 7.22
C GLY A 498 -13.53 25.42 5.92
N ILE A 499 -12.46 24.70 5.59
CA ILE A 499 -12.46 23.67 4.55
C ILE A 499 -12.06 22.36 5.20
N GLU A 500 -12.83 21.30 4.98
CA GLU A 500 -12.46 19.95 5.39
C GLU A 500 -11.97 19.17 4.16
N VAL A 501 -10.88 18.42 4.33
CA VAL A 501 -10.35 17.51 3.30
C VAL A 501 -9.85 16.23 3.95
N SER A 502 -10.21 15.08 3.37
CA SER A 502 -9.57 13.82 3.73
C SER A 502 -8.25 13.69 2.98
N VAL A 503 -7.23 13.26 3.69
CA VAL A 503 -5.86 13.09 3.20
C VAL A 503 -5.51 11.61 3.31
N ASN A 504 -5.07 10.99 2.21
CA ASN A 504 -4.48 9.65 2.25
C ASN A 504 -3.06 9.79 2.83
N VAL A 505 -2.83 9.20 4.00
CA VAL A 505 -1.59 9.36 4.76
C VAL A 505 -0.68 8.18 4.49
N GLY A 506 0.41 8.41 3.76
CA GLY A 506 1.45 7.40 3.55
C GLY A 506 2.47 7.34 4.70
N TYR A 507 2.80 8.48 5.31
CA TYR A 507 3.79 8.57 6.38
C TYR A 507 3.52 9.71 7.38
N ALA A 508 4.00 9.52 8.61
CA ALA A 508 3.77 10.38 9.77
C ALA A 508 4.82 11.52 9.85
N GLU A 509 4.47 12.71 9.35
CA GLU A 509 5.34 13.89 9.39
C GLU A 509 4.54 15.20 9.53
N ASN A 510 5.27 16.31 9.71
CA ASN A 510 4.72 17.66 9.69
C ASN A 510 4.13 17.99 8.31
N TYR A 511 2.94 18.61 8.29
CA TYR A 511 2.31 19.11 7.09
C TYR A 511 1.93 20.58 7.24
N THR A 512 1.93 21.29 6.11
CA THR A 512 1.32 22.61 5.93
C THR A 512 0.41 22.53 4.73
N ILE A 513 -0.90 22.68 4.94
CA ILE A 513 -1.89 22.74 3.86
C ILE A 513 -2.49 24.14 3.86
N LYS A 514 -2.58 24.75 2.69
CA LYS A 514 -3.17 26.08 2.48
C LYS A 514 -3.97 26.13 1.19
N THR A 515 -4.79 27.16 1.03
CA THR A 515 -5.39 27.51 -0.27
C THR A 515 -4.66 28.69 -0.91
N ASN A 516 -4.93 28.94 -2.19
CA ASN A 516 -4.74 30.28 -2.74
C ASN A 516 -5.62 31.31 -2.01
N THR A 517 -5.23 32.58 -2.07
CA THR A 517 -6.03 33.70 -1.59
C THR A 517 -6.99 34.15 -2.69
N VAL A 518 -8.30 34.10 -2.43
CA VAL A 518 -9.33 34.56 -3.38
C VAL A 518 -10.38 35.33 -2.59
N ASN A 519 -10.83 36.46 -3.14
CA ASN A 519 -11.85 37.32 -2.50
C ASN A 519 -11.45 37.71 -1.06
N GLY A 520 -10.17 38.02 -0.85
CA GLY A 520 -9.62 38.43 0.45
C GLY A 520 -9.49 37.31 1.50
N VAL A 521 -9.81 36.06 1.14
CA VAL A 521 -9.82 34.92 2.07
C VAL A 521 -8.84 33.84 1.62
N TYR A 522 -8.22 33.14 2.57
CA TYR A 522 -7.56 31.85 2.35
C TYR A 522 -7.78 30.94 3.56
N PHE A 523 -7.53 29.65 3.40
CA PHE A 523 -7.63 28.66 4.47
C PHE A 523 -6.28 27.99 4.71
N THR A 524 -5.94 27.65 5.95
CA THR A 524 -4.68 26.98 6.26
C THR A 524 -4.72 26.11 7.51
N LYS A 525 -3.86 25.09 7.56
CA LYS A 525 -3.57 24.30 8.76
C LYS A 525 -2.15 23.76 8.72
N THR A 526 -1.48 23.80 9.86
CA THR A 526 -0.22 23.10 10.11
C THR A 526 -0.43 22.03 11.17
N GLY A 527 0.18 20.86 11.01
CA GLY A 527 0.05 19.77 11.97
C GLY A 527 1.04 18.65 11.70
N VAL A 528 0.83 17.50 12.34
CA VAL A 528 1.64 16.29 12.18
C VAL A 528 0.72 15.12 11.92
N PHE A 529 0.94 14.36 10.85
CA PHE A 529 0.30 13.06 10.70
C PHE A 529 0.95 12.06 11.65
N THR A 530 0.16 11.26 12.36
CA THR A 530 0.66 10.26 13.31
C THR A 530 0.81 8.89 12.66
N ASP A 531 1.56 7.99 13.31
CA ASP A 531 1.62 6.59 12.88
C ASP A 531 0.24 5.90 12.88
N SER A 532 -0.67 6.36 13.76
CA SER A 532 -2.06 5.89 13.80
C SER A 532 -2.82 6.28 12.53
N ASP A 533 -2.63 7.51 12.05
CA ASP A 533 -3.24 7.99 10.81
C ASP A 533 -2.73 7.22 9.60
N ARG A 534 -1.43 6.90 9.58
CA ARG A 534 -0.83 6.02 8.57
C ARG A 534 -1.45 4.62 8.57
N ILE A 535 -1.60 3.99 9.74
CA ILE A 535 -2.17 2.64 9.84
C ILE A 535 -3.61 2.62 9.31
N LYS A 536 -4.38 3.68 9.56
CA LYS A 536 -5.74 3.85 9.01
C LYS A 536 -5.73 4.18 7.51
N GLY A 537 -4.62 4.66 6.97
CA GLY A 537 -4.43 5.08 5.59
C GLY A 537 -5.07 6.43 5.24
N LYS A 538 -5.86 7.03 6.14
CA LYS A 538 -6.55 8.31 5.94
C LYS A 538 -6.59 9.13 7.23
N ALA A 539 -6.52 10.45 7.08
CA ALA A 539 -6.78 11.43 8.12
C ALA A 539 -7.65 12.57 7.59
N THR A 540 -8.50 13.14 8.44
CA THR A 540 -9.30 14.34 8.12
C THR A 540 -8.57 15.58 8.61
N VAL A 541 -8.41 16.57 7.73
CA VAL A 541 -7.82 17.87 8.08
C VAL A 541 -8.85 18.97 7.88
N THR A 542 -9.02 19.80 8.91
CA THR A 542 -9.85 21.01 8.87
C THR A 542 -8.93 22.24 8.78
N LEU A 543 -9.05 22.98 7.69
CA LEU A 543 -8.34 24.22 7.42
C LEU A 543 -9.11 25.40 8.00
N ASP A 544 -8.40 26.24 8.75
CA ASP A 544 -8.95 27.42 9.40
C ASP A 544 -8.94 28.62 8.44
N PRO A 545 -10.00 29.44 8.41
CA PRO A 545 -10.09 30.60 7.53
C PRO A 545 -9.28 31.78 8.04
N VAL A 546 -8.78 32.58 7.11
CA VAL A 546 -8.19 33.89 7.36
C VAL A 546 -8.75 34.88 6.34
N GLY A 547 -9.20 36.05 6.82
CA GLY A 547 -9.74 37.12 6.00
C GLY A 547 -11.27 37.27 6.09
N VAL A 548 -11.83 38.09 5.20
CA VAL A 548 -13.26 38.40 5.11
C VAL A 548 -13.65 38.48 3.63
N PHE A 549 -14.76 37.84 3.25
CA PHE A 549 -15.28 37.94 1.88
C PHE A 549 -15.85 39.32 1.61
N THR A 550 -15.52 39.92 0.46
CA THR A 550 -15.98 41.28 0.10
C THR A 550 -16.97 41.28 -1.06
N THR A 551 -17.00 40.22 -1.87
CA THR A 551 -17.93 40.06 -2.99
C THR A 551 -18.72 38.75 -2.90
N GLY A 552 -20.00 38.76 -3.27
CA GLY A 552 -20.81 37.54 -3.41
C GLY A 552 -20.49 36.76 -4.69
N GLY A 553 -20.87 35.49 -4.74
CA GLY A 553 -20.67 34.58 -5.87
C GLY A 553 -20.03 33.25 -5.48
N LEU A 554 -19.78 32.40 -6.49
CA LEU A 554 -19.00 31.17 -6.29
C LEU A 554 -17.51 31.52 -6.23
N THR A 555 -16.84 31.13 -5.15
CA THR A 555 -15.41 31.31 -4.95
C THR A 555 -14.71 29.95 -4.98
N VAL A 556 -13.69 29.78 -5.80
CA VAL A 556 -12.95 28.50 -5.94
C VAL A 556 -11.60 28.60 -5.25
N PHE A 557 -11.35 27.67 -4.33
CA PHE A 557 -10.10 27.53 -3.59
C PHE A 557 -9.35 26.29 -4.05
N ASN A 558 -8.08 26.43 -4.39
CA ASN A 558 -7.21 25.32 -4.74
C ASN A 558 -6.34 24.94 -3.54
N LEU A 559 -6.38 23.67 -3.14
CA LEU A 559 -5.53 23.14 -2.08
C LEU A 559 -4.08 23.06 -2.55
N ILE A 560 -3.17 23.53 -1.71
CA ILE A 560 -1.72 23.58 -1.91
C ILE A 560 -1.09 23.00 -0.64
N ALA A 561 -0.09 22.13 -0.78
CA ALA A 561 0.68 21.65 0.37
C ALA A 561 2.18 21.75 0.11
N GLU A 562 2.94 21.98 1.18
CA GLU A 562 4.40 22.02 1.13
C GLU A 562 4.96 20.59 0.97
N GLY A 563 5.87 20.38 0.02
CA GLY A 563 6.53 19.09 -0.21
C GLY A 563 5.74 18.08 -1.05
N LEU A 564 4.60 18.47 -1.65
CA LEU A 564 3.96 17.67 -2.70
C LEU A 564 4.64 17.95 -4.05
N ASP A 565 4.97 16.89 -4.79
CA ASP A 565 5.49 17.01 -6.16
C ASP A 565 4.49 17.80 -7.04
N SER A 566 5.03 18.58 -7.97
CA SER A 566 4.30 19.47 -8.88
C SER A 566 3.27 18.78 -9.79
N ASN A 567 3.22 17.44 -9.77
CA ASN A 567 2.28 16.61 -10.53
C ASN A 567 1.09 16.09 -9.70
N SER A 568 0.99 16.43 -8.41
CA SER A 568 -0.16 16.06 -7.57
C SER A 568 -1.40 16.88 -7.94
N SER A 569 -2.55 16.21 -8.08
CA SER A 569 -3.81 16.85 -8.46
C SER A 569 -4.24 17.90 -7.42
N LEU A 570 -4.23 19.18 -7.80
CA LEU A 570 -4.78 20.26 -6.98
C LEU A 570 -6.29 20.04 -6.81
N CYS A 571 -6.76 19.83 -5.58
CA CYS A 571 -8.20 19.81 -5.33
C CYS A 571 -8.76 21.22 -5.36
N SER A 572 -9.84 21.43 -6.12
CA SER A 572 -10.61 22.66 -6.09
C SER A 572 -11.83 22.49 -5.19
N VAL A 573 -11.99 23.39 -4.22
CA VAL A 573 -13.12 23.46 -3.29
C VAL A 573 -13.89 24.74 -3.58
N VAL A 574 -15.21 24.62 -3.76
CA VAL A 574 -16.07 25.77 -4.04
C VAL A 574 -16.72 26.25 -2.75
N ALA A 575 -16.69 27.55 -2.48
CA ALA A 575 -17.44 28.23 -1.44
C ALA A 575 -18.54 29.10 -2.07
N GLN A 576 -19.77 29.03 -1.55
CA GLN A 576 -20.87 29.88 -2.00
C GLN A 576 -20.97 31.11 -1.11
N VAL A 577 -20.54 32.27 -1.60
CA VAL A 577 -20.60 33.53 -0.86
C VAL A 577 -21.88 34.28 -1.25
N LYS A 578 -22.69 34.63 -0.26
CA LYS A 578 -23.96 35.33 -0.43
C LYS A 578 -23.91 36.70 0.23
N ALA A 579 -24.72 37.62 -0.30
CA ALA A 579 -25.05 38.84 0.40
C ALA A 579 -26.02 38.55 1.57
N HIS A 580 -26.25 39.52 2.45
CA HIS A 580 -27.15 39.36 3.59
C HIS A 580 -28.63 39.35 3.17
N ASP A 581 -29.45 38.56 3.85
CA ASP A 581 -30.91 38.69 3.80
C ASP A 581 -31.34 39.77 4.79
N ILE A 582 -32.23 40.67 4.36
CA ILE A 582 -32.71 41.79 5.18
C ILE A 582 -34.21 41.65 5.44
N VAL A 583 -34.59 41.72 6.71
CA VAL A 583 -35.97 41.67 7.18
C VAL A 583 -36.41 43.05 7.67
N VAL A 584 -37.31 43.68 6.92
CA VAL A 584 -37.90 44.98 7.26
C VAL A 584 -39.28 44.77 7.88
N LEU A 585 -39.50 45.31 9.07
CA LEU A 585 -40.81 45.38 9.72
C LEU A 585 -41.41 46.77 9.55
N SER A 586 -42.53 46.86 8.84
CA SER A 586 -43.31 48.09 8.74
C SER A 586 -44.40 48.12 9.81
N LEU A 587 -44.43 49.21 10.59
CA LEU A 587 -45.43 49.48 11.60
C LEU A 587 -46.25 50.70 11.18
N GLY A 588 -47.54 50.52 10.87
CA GLY A 588 -48.43 51.60 10.43
C GLY A 588 -49.23 51.23 9.19
N GLY A 589 -49.81 52.24 8.56
CA GLY A 589 -50.63 52.08 7.36
C GLY A 589 -49.81 51.56 6.18
N THR A 590 -50.28 50.48 5.56
CA THR A 590 -49.55 49.77 4.49
C THR A 590 -49.10 50.68 3.34
N ASN A 591 -49.91 51.67 2.95
CA ASN A 591 -49.58 52.57 1.82
C ASN A 591 -48.45 53.57 2.13
N TYR A 592 -48.30 53.92 3.41
CA TYR A 592 -47.33 54.92 3.88
C TYR A 592 -46.00 54.30 4.30
N GLY A 593 -46.00 52.99 4.58
CA GLY A 593 -44.83 52.25 5.05
C GLY A 593 -44.14 51.43 3.96
N ALA A 594 -43.09 50.71 4.38
CA ALA A 594 -42.54 49.64 3.56
C ALA A 594 -43.58 48.53 3.41
N ASN A 595 -43.81 48.07 2.19
CA ASN A 595 -44.81 47.04 1.92
C ASN A 595 -44.40 46.18 0.70
N SER A 596 -45.20 45.15 0.41
CA SER A 596 -44.97 44.24 -0.72
C SER A 596 -45.54 44.74 -2.06
N SER A 597 -46.25 45.86 -2.07
CA SER A 597 -46.88 46.43 -3.26
C SER A 597 -45.91 47.32 -4.04
N THR A 598 -45.88 47.16 -5.35
CA THR A 598 -45.14 48.04 -6.27
C THR A 598 -45.93 49.29 -6.66
N VAL A 599 -47.14 49.48 -6.10
CA VAL A 599 -48.00 50.64 -6.40
C VAL A 599 -47.48 51.90 -5.72
N TYR A 600 -46.99 51.77 -4.48
CA TYR A 600 -46.51 52.89 -3.68
C TYR A 600 -44.99 52.87 -3.55
N ALA A 601 -44.39 54.04 -3.46
CA ALA A 601 -42.93 54.22 -3.41
C ALA A 601 -42.24 53.36 -2.34
N GLY A 602 -42.84 53.21 -1.15
CA GLY A 602 -42.31 52.39 -0.06
C GLY A 602 -42.03 50.94 -0.45
N GLY A 603 -42.92 50.28 -1.20
CA GLY A 603 -42.69 48.93 -1.70
C GLY A 603 -41.98 48.90 -3.07
N ALA A 604 -42.32 49.81 -3.98
CA ALA A 604 -41.74 49.88 -5.31
C ALA A 604 -40.22 50.10 -5.29
N ILE A 605 -39.73 50.98 -4.42
CA ILE A 605 -38.30 51.28 -4.28
C ILE A 605 -37.59 50.13 -3.56
N LEU A 606 -38.14 49.66 -2.43
CA LEU A 606 -37.51 48.65 -1.58
C LEU A 606 -37.45 47.24 -2.22
N LYS A 607 -38.48 46.85 -2.98
CA LYS A 607 -38.56 45.53 -3.64
C LYS A 607 -37.95 45.50 -5.03
N SER A 608 -37.55 46.66 -5.58
CA SER A 608 -36.87 46.69 -6.87
C SER A 608 -35.54 45.94 -6.79
N SER A 609 -35.37 44.93 -7.63
CA SER A 609 -34.09 44.21 -7.78
C SER A 609 -32.98 45.08 -8.37
N THR A 610 -33.33 46.20 -9.02
CA THR A 610 -32.36 47.19 -9.49
C THR A 610 -31.81 48.01 -8.33
N ASN A 611 -32.62 48.24 -7.29
CA ASN A 611 -32.21 49.00 -6.12
C ASN A 611 -31.59 48.09 -5.04
N PHE A 612 -32.33 47.06 -4.61
CA PHE A 612 -31.96 46.16 -3.52
C PHE A 612 -32.06 44.71 -4.01
N GLY A 613 -30.91 44.10 -4.25
CA GLY A 613 -30.86 42.71 -4.69
C GLY A 613 -29.42 42.28 -5.01
N PRO A 614 -29.21 41.02 -5.42
CA PRO A 614 -27.85 40.49 -5.63
C PRO A 614 -27.04 41.29 -6.67
N MET A 615 -27.74 41.90 -7.62
CA MET A 615 -27.19 42.74 -8.70
C MET A 615 -27.69 44.19 -8.63
N GLY A 616 -28.35 44.58 -7.54
CA GLY A 616 -28.89 45.93 -7.37
C GLY A 616 -27.81 46.93 -6.92
N THR A 617 -28.18 48.20 -6.88
CA THR A 617 -27.33 49.29 -6.36
C THR A 617 -26.82 48.97 -4.95
N VAL A 618 -27.70 48.47 -4.08
CA VAL A 618 -27.37 47.94 -2.75
C VAL A 618 -27.44 46.43 -2.80
N LYS A 619 -26.32 45.78 -2.51
CA LYS A 619 -26.15 44.33 -2.66
C LYS A 619 -26.66 43.58 -1.44
N VAL A 620 -27.84 42.99 -1.58
CA VAL A 620 -28.49 42.12 -0.59
C VAL A 620 -28.97 40.84 -1.27
N ASN A 621 -29.05 39.72 -0.56
CA ASN A 621 -29.55 38.47 -1.13
C ASN A 621 -31.05 38.55 -1.36
N SER A 622 -31.79 39.02 -0.35
CA SER A 622 -33.22 39.31 -0.45
C SER A 622 -33.66 40.37 0.56
N VAL A 623 -34.78 41.02 0.26
CA VAL A 623 -35.50 41.89 1.21
C VAL A 623 -36.89 41.32 1.45
N ARG A 624 -37.17 40.97 2.71
CA ARG A 624 -38.48 40.51 3.17
C ARG A 624 -39.14 41.61 3.98
N VAL A 625 -40.37 41.96 3.63
CA VAL A 625 -41.16 42.98 4.32
C VAL A 625 -42.26 42.30 5.12
N LEU A 626 -42.36 42.66 6.40
CA LEU A 626 -43.34 42.17 7.35
C LEU A 626 -44.16 43.35 7.90
N SER A 627 -45.34 43.06 8.43
CA SER A 627 -46.18 44.05 9.11
C SER A 627 -46.88 43.44 10.32
N THR A 628 -47.06 44.21 11.38
CA THR A 628 -47.83 43.81 12.56
C THR A 628 -48.42 45.02 13.27
N ASN A 629 -49.49 44.81 14.03
CA ASN A 629 -50.04 45.80 14.96
C ASN A 629 -49.71 45.45 16.43
N ALA A 630 -48.87 44.44 16.65
CA ALA A 630 -48.45 44.02 17.98
C ALA A 630 -47.77 45.15 18.75
N GLN A 631 -47.93 45.19 20.08
CA GLN A 631 -47.34 46.17 20.98
C GLN A 631 -46.73 45.46 22.20
N GLY A 632 -45.82 46.13 22.93
CA GLY A 632 -45.14 45.58 24.10
C GLY A 632 -44.49 44.21 23.84
N ALA A 633 -44.70 43.25 24.75
CA ALA A 633 -44.10 41.92 24.67
C ALA A 633 -44.44 41.14 23.38
N ASP A 634 -45.61 41.39 22.77
CA ASP A 634 -45.98 40.73 21.51
C ASP A 634 -45.15 41.25 20.34
N LEU A 635 -44.84 42.55 20.33
CA LEU A 635 -43.94 43.14 19.35
C LEU A 635 -42.53 42.57 19.52
N ASP A 636 -42.04 42.47 20.75
CA ASP A 636 -40.71 41.92 21.03
C ASP A 636 -40.55 40.48 20.53
N ARG A 637 -41.55 39.63 20.82
CA ARG A 637 -41.62 38.25 20.32
C ARG A 637 -41.72 38.17 18.80
N PHE A 638 -42.44 39.09 18.18
CA PHE A 638 -42.55 39.15 16.72
C PHE A 638 -41.19 39.51 16.08
N ILE A 639 -40.50 40.50 16.64
CA ILE A 639 -39.15 40.92 16.21
C ILE A 639 -38.18 39.75 16.30
N ALA A 640 -38.13 39.06 17.45
CA ALA A 640 -37.22 37.95 17.69
C ALA A 640 -37.51 36.75 16.77
N SER A 641 -38.78 36.33 16.68
CA SER A 641 -39.16 35.16 15.86
C SER A 641 -38.91 35.35 14.36
N ASN A 642 -38.88 36.59 13.88
CA ASN A 642 -38.68 36.90 12.47
C ASN A 642 -37.29 37.41 12.13
N ASN A 643 -36.39 37.53 13.11
CA ASN A 643 -35.06 38.12 12.97
C ASN A 643 -35.08 39.51 12.31
N VAL A 644 -36.01 40.38 12.73
CA VAL A 644 -36.19 41.72 12.13
C VAL A 644 -34.91 42.55 12.22
N ASP A 645 -34.50 43.18 11.12
CA ASP A 645 -33.30 44.00 10.99
C ASP A 645 -33.59 45.51 11.06
N ILE A 646 -34.64 45.92 10.36
CA ILE A 646 -35.03 47.32 10.22
C ILE A 646 -36.50 47.44 10.60
N ILE A 647 -36.84 48.38 11.47
CA ILE A 647 -38.22 48.77 11.78
C ILE A 647 -38.48 50.13 11.16
N ILE A 648 -39.54 50.23 10.35
CA ILE A 648 -40.02 51.48 9.79
C ILE A 648 -41.39 51.76 10.38
N ASN A 649 -41.46 52.73 11.28
CA ASN A 649 -42.70 53.20 11.86
C ASN A 649 -43.20 54.43 11.09
N VAL A 650 -44.45 54.38 10.64
CA VAL A 650 -45.12 55.44 9.87
C VAL A 650 -46.51 55.73 10.44
N ILE A 651 -47.22 56.67 9.82
CA ILE A 651 -48.60 57.01 10.17
C ILE A 651 -49.50 55.77 10.27
N GLY A 652 -50.33 55.72 11.31
CA GLY A 652 -51.26 54.60 11.58
C GLY A 652 -50.78 53.61 12.64
N TYR A 653 -49.57 53.77 13.19
CA TYR A 653 -49.11 52.99 14.34
C TYR A 653 -48.59 53.90 15.46
N ASN A 654 -49.41 54.03 16.51
CA ASN A 654 -49.09 54.84 17.68
C ASN A 654 -48.61 53.94 18.82
N PHE A 655 -47.32 54.00 19.16
CA PHE A 655 -46.71 53.22 20.25
C PHE A 655 -46.95 53.88 21.62
N THR A 656 -48.22 54.04 21.98
CA THR A 656 -48.66 54.75 23.19
C THR A 656 -48.25 54.07 24.50
N ARG A 657 -47.99 52.76 24.46
CA ARG A 657 -47.54 51.95 25.59
C ARG A 657 -46.05 52.14 25.87
N THR A 658 -45.69 52.36 27.13
CA THR A 658 -44.28 52.47 27.56
C THR A 658 -43.49 51.20 27.20
N GLU A 659 -44.10 50.03 27.34
CA GLU A 659 -43.46 48.74 27.03
C GLU A 659 -43.13 48.63 25.53
N THR A 660 -43.93 49.22 24.64
CA THR A 660 -43.62 49.28 23.20
C THR A 660 -42.41 50.18 22.96
N GLN A 661 -42.34 51.33 23.65
CA GLN A 661 -41.19 52.24 23.55
C GLN A 661 -39.91 51.56 24.05
N ASP A 662 -39.99 50.78 25.13
CA ASP A 662 -38.85 50.02 25.66
C ASP A 662 -38.34 48.99 24.65
N VAL A 663 -39.25 48.28 23.97
CA VAL A 663 -38.90 47.34 22.89
C VAL A 663 -38.20 48.04 21.73
N LEU A 664 -38.69 49.21 21.31
CA LEU A 664 -38.08 49.99 20.23
C LEU A 664 -36.69 50.52 20.61
N VAL A 665 -36.49 50.96 21.86
CA VAL A 665 -35.18 51.40 22.36
C VAL A 665 -34.20 50.23 22.47
N ALA A 666 -34.65 49.08 23.02
CA ALA A 666 -33.85 47.86 23.12
C ALA A 666 -33.49 47.29 21.74
N PHE A 667 -34.39 47.41 20.76
CA PHE A 667 -34.12 47.00 19.39
C PHE A 667 -32.92 47.73 18.80
N VAL A 668 -32.82 49.04 19.04
CA VAL A 668 -31.70 49.87 18.57
C VAL A 668 -30.43 49.62 19.40
N ARG A 669 -30.54 49.64 20.74
CA ARG A 669 -29.37 49.58 21.63
C ARG A 669 -28.78 48.18 21.78
N ASP A 670 -29.63 47.20 21.97
CA ASP A 670 -29.23 45.86 22.39
C ASP A 670 -29.20 44.91 21.20
N LYS A 671 -30.25 44.94 20.36
CA LYS A 671 -30.36 44.10 19.16
C LYS A 671 -29.64 44.67 17.93
N LYS A 672 -29.06 45.87 18.06
CA LYS A 672 -28.34 46.59 16.99
C LYS A 672 -29.12 46.69 15.68
N GLY A 673 -30.46 46.74 15.77
CA GLY A 673 -31.33 46.97 14.63
C GLY A 673 -31.46 48.45 14.30
N VAL A 674 -32.08 48.76 13.16
CA VAL A 674 -32.32 50.15 12.73
C VAL A 674 -33.78 50.53 12.87
N LEU A 675 -34.07 51.61 13.58
CA LEU A 675 -35.40 52.18 13.75
C LEU A 675 -35.54 53.49 12.98
N ILE A 676 -36.46 53.53 12.01
CA ILE A 676 -36.81 54.71 11.22
C ILE A 676 -38.22 55.12 11.61
N ILE A 677 -38.40 56.34 12.10
CA ILE A 677 -39.69 56.87 12.52
C ILE A 677 -40.09 58.04 11.63
N GLY A 678 -41.22 57.92 10.94
CA GLY A 678 -42.00 59.03 10.38
C GLY A 678 -43.28 59.20 11.19
N ASP A 679 -43.33 60.19 12.08
CA ASP A 679 -44.45 60.34 13.02
C ASP A 679 -45.13 61.71 12.90
N GLU A 680 -46.45 61.68 12.75
CA GLU A 680 -47.33 62.85 12.73
C GLU A 680 -48.31 62.89 13.92
N SER A 681 -48.54 61.75 14.56
CA SER A 681 -49.59 61.57 15.56
C SER A 681 -49.07 61.74 16.99
N THR A 682 -47.85 61.29 17.25
CA THR A 682 -47.26 61.26 18.59
C THR A 682 -45.87 61.91 18.74
N PRO A 683 -45.44 62.86 17.88
CA PRO A 683 -44.07 63.36 17.88
C PRO A 683 -43.74 64.04 19.20
N ARG A 684 -44.64 64.87 19.73
CA ARG A 684 -44.43 65.60 21.00
C ARG A 684 -44.51 64.76 22.26
N THR A 685 -44.94 63.50 22.16
CA THR A 685 -45.13 62.60 23.31
C THR A 685 -44.26 61.36 23.15
N TYR A 686 -44.76 60.31 22.50
CA TYR A 686 -44.15 58.99 22.55
C TYR A 686 -42.86 58.92 21.72
N THR A 687 -42.82 59.53 20.53
CA THR A 687 -41.59 59.59 19.73
C THR A 687 -40.51 60.40 20.43
N LYS A 688 -40.87 61.53 21.05
CA LYS A 688 -39.95 62.30 21.90
C LYS A 688 -39.37 61.45 23.04
N ASN A 689 -40.19 60.63 23.70
CA ASN A 689 -39.69 59.72 24.75
C ASN A 689 -38.61 58.74 24.22
N VAL A 690 -38.79 58.20 23.01
CA VAL A 690 -37.79 57.30 22.39
C VAL A 690 -36.51 58.06 22.06
N ILE A 691 -36.62 59.26 21.49
CA ILE A 691 -35.47 60.12 21.17
C ILE A 691 -34.69 60.49 22.44
N GLU A 692 -35.39 60.92 23.50
CA GLU A 692 -34.76 61.26 24.78
C GLU A 692 -34.04 60.05 25.38
N ARG A 693 -34.69 58.88 25.40
CA ARG A 693 -34.08 57.64 25.89
C ARG A 693 -32.83 57.27 25.12
N LEU A 694 -32.86 57.32 23.78
CA LEU A 694 -31.71 57.00 22.94
C LEU A 694 -30.54 57.96 23.16
N ALA A 695 -30.81 59.25 23.42
CA ALA A 695 -29.80 60.23 23.84
C ALA A 695 -29.35 60.11 25.31
N GLY A 696 -29.95 59.22 26.10
CA GLY A 696 -29.62 59.08 27.53
C GLY A 696 -30.18 60.21 28.41
N LEU A 697 -31.25 60.87 27.96
CA LEU A 697 -31.93 61.95 28.67
C LEU A 697 -33.12 61.42 29.50
N THR A 698 -33.53 62.20 30.50
CA THR A 698 -34.77 61.96 31.25
C THR A 698 -36.00 62.18 30.35
N VAL A 699 -36.89 61.19 30.31
CA VAL A 699 -38.13 61.22 29.53
C VAL A 699 -39.05 62.35 30.00
N GLY A 700 -39.59 63.11 29.06
CA GLY A 700 -40.52 64.21 29.32
C GLY A 700 -39.85 65.53 29.74
N GLY A 701 -38.52 65.61 29.67
CA GLY A 701 -37.76 66.83 29.99
C GLY A 701 -37.98 67.98 28.99
N SER A 702 -37.51 69.18 29.32
CA SER A 702 -37.57 70.36 28.45
C SER A 702 -36.36 70.52 27.51
N SER A 703 -35.38 69.61 27.58
CA SER A 703 -34.10 69.72 26.85
C SER A 703 -34.24 69.68 25.33
N ILE A 704 -35.21 68.92 24.80
CA ILE A 704 -35.52 68.84 23.37
C ILE A 704 -36.88 69.50 23.13
N SER A 705 -36.92 70.46 22.22
CA SER A 705 -38.12 71.20 21.87
C SER A 705 -38.74 70.67 20.57
N VAL A 706 -40.07 70.68 20.48
CA VAL A 706 -40.84 70.12 19.35
C VAL A 706 -41.90 71.12 18.88
N SER A 707 -42.02 71.30 17.57
CA SER A 707 -42.95 72.25 16.94
C SER A 707 -43.65 71.62 15.75
N ASN A 708 -44.90 71.99 15.49
CA ASN A 708 -45.67 71.62 14.30
C ASN A 708 -45.84 72.77 13.30
N ASN A 709 -45.05 73.85 13.45
CA ASN A 709 -45.06 74.96 12.52
C ASN A 709 -44.33 74.55 11.23
N TYR A 710 -45.07 74.02 10.26
CA TYR A 710 -44.53 73.38 9.06
C TYR A 710 -44.20 74.33 7.92
N THR A 711 -43.31 73.89 7.03
CA THR A 711 -43.12 74.40 5.66
C THR A 711 -43.32 73.26 4.68
N MET A 712 -43.81 73.54 3.47
CA MET A 712 -43.97 72.48 2.47
C MET A 712 -42.63 71.94 1.97
N LEU A 713 -41.60 72.78 1.90
CA LEU A 713 -40.24 72.42 1.52
C LEU A 713 -39.31 72.47 2.74
N ASN A 714 -38.32 71.58 2.75
CA ASN A 714 -37.38 71.39 3.86
C ASN A 714 -35.96 71.15 3.29
N PRO A 715 -35.03 72.13 3.36
CA PRO A 715 -33.69 72.00 2.78
C PRO A 715 -32.76 71.08 3.58
N VAL A 716 -31.91 70.36 2.85
CA VAL A 716 -30.79 69.60 3.42
C VAL A 716 -29.78 70.57 4.03
N LEU A 717 -29.33 70.29 5.26
CA LEU A 717 -28.32 71.09 5.94
C LEU A 717 -26.94 70.85 5.35
N SER A 718 -26.15 71.91 5.19
CA SER A 718 -24.77 71.82 4.70
C SER A 718 -23.88 70.99 5.63
N SER A 719 -24.16 70.98 6.93
CA SER A 719 -23.48 70.14 7.93
C SER A 719 -23.66 68.64 7.70
N ALA A 720 -24.67 68.24 6.92
CA ALA A 720 -24.98 66.84 6.64
C ALA A 720 -24.45 66.33 5.29
N ASN A 721 -23.74 67.16 4.51
CA ASN A 721 -23.29 66.83 3.16
C ASN A 721 -22.39 65.58 3.07
N ASN A 722 -21.73 65.21 4.17
CA ASN A 722 -20.86 64.02 4.22
C ASN A 722 -21.56 62.80 4.83
N GLU A 723 -22.81 62.92 5.28
CA GLU A 723 -23.57 61.80 5.84
C GLU A 723 -24.06 60.89 4.72
N SER A 724 -23.91 59.58 4.88
CA SER A 724 -24.26 58.59 3.84
C SER A 724 -25.75 58.54 3.48
N ILE A 725 -26.63 59.03 4.36
CA ILE A 725 -28.06 59.25 4.05
C ILE A 725 -28.26 60.40 3.05
N ILE A 726 -27.42 61.44 3.12
CA ILE A 726 -27.48 62.60 2.22
C ILE A 726 -26.71 62.31 0.93
N LYS A 727 -25.50 61.77 1.05
CA LYS A 727 -24.64 61.39 -0.08
C LYS A 727 -24.55 59.88 -0.21
N GLY A 728 -25.67 59.29 -0.62
CA GLY A 728 -25.85 57.85 -0.71
C GLY A 728 -25.82 57.30 -2.14
N PRO A 729 -25.93 55.97 -2.29
CA PRO A 729 -25.76 55.31 -3.58
C PRO A 729 -26.90 55.58 -4.59
N PHE A 730 -28.02 56.16 -4.15
CA PHE A 730 -29.13 56.54 -5.03
C PHE A 730 -29.11 58.01 -5.46
N GLY A 731 -28.14 58.80 -4.97
CA GLY A 731 -27.94 60.19 -5.37
C GLY A 731 -27.43 61.09 -4.25
N ASP A 732 -26.82 62.20 -4.66
CA ASP A 732 -26.34 63.26 -3.76
C ASP A 732 -27.45 64.28 -3.50
N LEU A 733 -27.83 64.43 -2.23
CA LEU A 733 -28.87 65.33 -1.75
C LEU A 733 -28.34 66.68 -1.25
N SER A 734 -27.03 66.94 -1.32
CA SER A 734 -26.44 68.23 -0.96
C SER A 734 -27.07 69.38 -1.76
N GLY A 735 -27.56 70.39 -1.04
CA GLY A 735 -28.26 71.54 -1.63
C GLY A 735 -29.65 71.23 -2.20
N LYS A 736 -30.21 70.04 -1.94
CA LYS A 736 -31.57 69.65 -2.35
C LYS A 736 -32.59 69.90 -1.23
N VAL A 737 -33.86 69.75 -1.56
CA VAL A 737 -34.98 69.94 -0.62
C VAL A 737 -35.87 68.69 -0.56
N MET A 738 -36.55 68.52 0.56
CA MET A 738 -37.55 67.48 0.84
C MET A 738 -38.93 68.11 1.03
N GLY A 739 -39.99 67.37 0.76
CA GLY A 739 -41.37 67.80 0.91
C GLY A 739 -42.09 67.13 2.08
N ASN A 740 -42.95 67.87 2.78
CA ASN A 740 -43.99 67.26 3.64
C ASN A 740 -45.13 66.68 2.80
N ASP A 741 -45.81 65.64 3.29
CA ASP A 741 -47.03 65.08 2.71
C ASP A 741 -48.26 65.76 3.35
N ALA A 742 -48.93 66.63 2.58
CA ALA A 742 -50.00 67.51 3.04
C ALA A 742 -49.51 68.69 3.91
N HIS A 743 -50.45 69.36 4.56
CA HIS A 743 -50.26 70.64 5.27
C HIS A 743 -49.93 70.42 6.75
N ASN A 744 -49.01 69.50 7.04
CA ASN A 744 -48.53 69.17 8.37
C ASN A 744 -47.01 68.87 8.34
N GLY A 745 -46.42 68.75 9.52
CA GLY A 745 -44.99 68.47 9.67
C GLY A 745 -44.49 68.87 11.05
N TRP A 746 -43.51 68.14 11.55
CA TRP A 746 -42.97 68.26 12.90
C TRP A 746 -41.46 68.46 12.88
N TYR A 747 -40.99 69.29 13.80
CA TYR A 747 -39.60 69.73 13.83
C TYR A 747 -39.09 69.69 15.25
N TYR A 748 -37.87 69.18 15.42
CA TYR A 748 -37.16 69.22 16.69
C TYR A 748 -36.11 70.33 16.71
N SER A 749 -35.89 70.93 17.86
CA SER A 749 -34.80 71.87 18.12
C SER A 749 -34.16 71.55 19.46
N ASN A 750 -32.99 72.15 19.72
CA ASN A 750 -32.16 71.86 20.90
C ASN A 750 -31.74 70.39 20.99
N LEU A 751 -31.35 69.80 19.86
CA LEU A 751 -30.90 68.41 19.80
C LEU A 751 -29.53 68.24 20.49
N PRO A 752 -29.33 67.18 21.28
CA PRO A 752 -28.02 66.84 21.84
C PRO A 752 -27.05 66.36 20.74
N ASN A 753 -25.74 66.40 21.04
CA ASN A 753 -24.67 66.02 20.11
C ASN A 753 -24.70 64.55 19.64
N SER A 754 -25.46 63.70 20.32
CA SER A 754 -25.73 62.31 19.93
C SER A 754 -26.58 62.21 18.65
N TYR A 755 -27.24 63.30 18.25
CA TYR A 755 -27.97 63.39 16.98
C TYR A 755 -27.21 64.24 15.95
N VAL A 756 -27.37 63.84 14.70
CA VAL A 756 -26.90 64.57 13.52
C VAL A 756 -28.12 65.12 12.79
N PRO A 757 -28.33 66.45 12.80
CA PRO A 757 -29.35 67.09 11.97
C PRO A 757 -29.07 66.89 10.49
N LEU A 758 -30.07 66.47 9.71
CA LEU A 758 -29.93 66.18 8.28
C LEU A 758 -30.67 67.19 7.40
N VAL A 759 -31.93 67.47 7.74
CA VAL A 759 -32.82 68.34 6.96
C VAL A 759 -33.51 69.30 7.91
N SER A 760 -33.52 70.59 7.58
CA SER A 760 -34.17 71.62 8.39
C SER A 760 -35.47 72.11 7.76
N LYS A 761 -36.22 72.90 8.53
CA LYS A 761 -37.33 73.71 8.05
C LYS A 761 -36.83 74.76 7.07
N GLN A 762 -37.61 75.07 6.05
CA GLN A 762 -37.27 76.18 5.16
C GLN A 762 -37.31 77.51 5.92
N GLY A 763 -36.23 78.29 5.81
CA GLY A 763 -36.07 79.56 6.50
C GLY A 763 -35.63 79.45 7.97
N ASP A 764 -35.48 78.25 8.53
CA ASP A 764 -34.99 78.05 9.90
C ASP A 764 -34.13 76.77 10.02
N VAL A 765 -32.81 76.96 10.08
CA VAL A 765 -31.82 75.88 10.17
C VAL A 765 -31.82 75.16 11.51
N ASN A 766 -32.42 75.73 12.56
CA ASN A 766 -32.45 75.15 13.90
C ASN A 766 -33.69 74.27 14.14
N SER A 767 -34.72 74.40 13.28
CA SER A 767 -35.90 73.55 13.29
C SER A 767 -35.65 72.32 12.41
N ILE A 768 -35.34 71.19 13.01
CA ILE A 768 -34.86 69.98 12.33
C ILE A 768 -36.03 69.07 11.96
N TRP A 769 -36.22 68.87 10.66
CA TRP A 769 -37.24 67.99 10.10
C TRP A 769 -36.78 66.53 10.07
N ALA A 770 -35.53 66.27 9.68
CA ALA A 770 -34.97 64.91 9.69
C ALA A 770 -33.61 64.88 10.39
N MET A 771 -33.38 63.82 11.16
CA MET A 771 -32.14 63.60 11.91
C MET A 771 -31.83 62.10 12.02
N LYS A 772 -30.55 61.78 12.27
CA LYS A 772 -30.14 60.43 12.67
C LYS A 772 -29.37 60.45 13.98
N HIS A 773 -29.32 59.33 14.68
CA HIS A 773 -28.37 59.16 15.77
C HIS A 773 -26.95 58.99 15.19
N ARG A 774 -25.93 59.47 15.91
CA ARG A 774 -24.53 59.43 15.49
C ARG A 774 -23.99 58.00 15.44
N ASP A 775 -24.21 57.26 16.53
CA ASP A 775 -23.61 55.93 16.75
C ASP A 775 -24.63 54.77 16.77
N LEU A 776 -25.92 55.05 16.63
CA LEU A 776 -26.99 54.05 16.75
C LEU A 776 -27.83 54.04 15.48
N GLY A 777 -28.44 52.89 15.19
CA GLY A 777 -29.37 52.70 14.08
C GLY A 777 -30.70 53.41 14.31
N PHE A 778 -30.73 54.74 14.29
CA PHE A 778 -31.97 55.50 14.48
C PHE A 778 -32.07 56.69 13.52
N VAL A 779 -33.23 56.85 12.90
CA VAL A 779 -33.60 57.99 12.05
C VAL A 779 -34.99 58.47 12.43
N PHE A 780 -35.15 59.79 12.52
CA PHE A 780 -36.44 60.44 12.64
C PHE A 780 -36.68 61.35 11.42
N VAL A 781 -37.92 61.36 10.93
CA VAL A 781 -38.42 62.29 9.91
C VAL A 781 -39.74 62.88 10.40
N GLY A 782 -39.88 64.20 10.26
CA GLY A 782 -40.95 65.03 10.79
C GLY A 782 -42.33 64.84 10.18
N ASP A 783 -42.52 63.81 9.37
CA ASP A 783 -43.70 63.56 8.58
C ASP A 783 -43.86 62.05 8.43
N GLY A 784 -45.08 61.56 8.52
CA GLY A 784 -45.45 60.14 8.51
C GLY A 784 -45.79 59.62 7.12
N GLY A 785 -46.06 60.52 6.16
CA GLY A 785 -46.17 60.26 4.73
C GLY A 785 -44.91 60.61 3.94
N TRP A 786 -43.77 60.86 4.59
CA TRP A 786 -42.62 61.52 3.97
C TRP A 786 -42.04 60.82 2.73
N PHE A 787 -42.25 59.51 2.56
CA PHE A 787 -41.82 58.77 1.38
C PHE A 787 -42.96 58.12 0.60
N ILE A 788 -44.22 58.46 0.89
CA ILE A 788 -45.33 57.99 0.07
C ILE A 788 -45.29 58.66 -1.31
N GLY A 789 -45.67 57.91 -2.33
CA GLY A 789 -45.55 58.30 -3.71
C GLY A 789 -46.18 57.27 -4.63
N LYS A 790 -46.57 57.70 -5.83
CA LYS A 790 -46.97 56.83 -6.94
C LYS A 790 -46.22 57.28 -8.19
N LYS A 791 -45.91 56.33 -9.07
CA LYS A 791 -45.32 56.62 -10.38
C LYS A 791 -46.18 57.63 -11.13
N ASP A 792 -45.53 58.67 -11.67
CA ASP A 792 -46.14 59.73 -12.49
C ASP A 792 -47.26 60.54 -11.81
N TYR A 793 -47.34 60.50 -10.46
CA TYR A 793 -48.34 61.27 -9.71
C TYR A 793 -47.92 62.74 -9.58
N LYS A 794 -48.78 63.66 -10.02
CA LYS A 794 -48.42 65.08 -10.23
C LYS A 794 -48.90 66.06 -9.15
N ASN A 795 -49.53 65.60 -8.07
CA ASN A 795 -50.00 66.49 -7.01
C ASN A 795 -48.81 67.22 -6.35
N LEU A 796 -48.91 68.54 -6.17
CA LEU A 796 -47.81 69.38 -5.67
C LEU A 796 -47.75 69.51 -4.15
N SER A 797 -48.73 68.99 -3.41
CA SER A 797 -48.82 69.16 -1.95
C SER A 797 -48.98 67.86 -1.18
N ILE A 798 -49.13 66.72 -1.86
CA ILE A 798 -49.17 65.38 -1.26
C ILE A 798 -48.33 64.38 -2.05
N PHE A 799 -47.97 63.28 -1.39
CA PHE A 799 -47.25 62.12 -1.93
C PHE A 799 -45.91 62.54 -2.54
N PRO A 800 -44.96 63.05 -1.73
CA PRO A 800 -43.77 63.74 -2.22
C PRO A 800 -42.78 62.84 -3.00
N SER A 801 -42.94 61.52 -2.98
CA SER A 801 -42.04 60.60 -3.69
C SER A 801 -42.48 60.27 -5.13
N ASN A 802 -41.49 60.09 -6.01
CA ASN A 802 -41.68 59.60 -7.38
C ASN A 802 -40.61 58.54 -7.73
N PHE A 803 -40.91 57.66 -8.67
CA PHE A 803 -40.03 56.57 -9.10
C PHE A 803 -40.34 56.15 -10.54
N ASP A 804 -39.40 55.50 -11.22
CA ASP A 804 -39.60 55.00 -12.59
C ASP A 804 -40.20 53.57 -12.64
N SER A 805 -40.34 52.98 -13.84
CA SER A 805 -40.91 51.63 -14.00
C SER A 805 -40.08 50.52 -13.32
N GLN A 806 -38.80 50.77 -13.05
CA GLN A 806 -37.93 49.82 -12.34
C GLN A 806 -37.89 50.12 -10.84
N GLY A 807 -38.68 51.07 -10.34
CA GLY A 807 -38.67 51.48 -8.93
C GLY A 807 -37.46 52.34 -8.55
N VAL A 808 -36.64 52.79 -9.51
CA VAL A 808 -35.49 53.68 -9.20
C VAL A 808 -36.04 55.04 -8.75
N PRO A 809 -35.59 55.58 -7.60
CA PRO A 809 -36.10 56.83 -7.05
C PRO A 809 -35.83 58.02 -7.98
N LYS A 810 -36.81 58.91 -8.12
CA LYS A 810 -36.74 60.11 -8.95
C LYS A 810 -37.18 61.36 -8.17
N PRO A 811 -36.65 62.55 -8.53
CA PRO A 811 -37.20 63.80 -8.04
C PRO A 811 -38.66 64.01 -8.48
N LYS A 812 -39.37 64.86 -7.75
CA LYS A 812 -40.76 65.23 -8.04
C LYS A 812 -40.92 66.75 -7.98
N ASN A 813 -41.61 67.33 -8.96
CA ASN A 813 -42.07 68.72 -8.86
C ASN A 813 -43.09 68.85 -7.73
N TYR A 814 -42.99 69.91 -6.93
CA TYR A 814 -43.76 70.07 -5.70
C TYR A 814 -44.14 71.54 -5.45
N ALA A 815 -44.74 71.80 -4.29
CA ALA A 815 -45.18 73.12 -3.86
C ALA A 815 -44.08 74.19 -3.99
N ASP A 816 -44.50 75.45 -4.08
CA ASP A 816 -43.61 76.62 -4.19
C ASP A 816 -42.62 76.57 -5.36
N ASN A 817 -43.02 75.93 -6.47
CA ASN A 817 -42.17 75.64 -7.64
C ASN A 817 -40.88 74.86 -7.30
N GLY A 818 -40.86 74.15 -6.17
CA GLY A 818 -39.74 73.33 -5.73
C GLY A 818 -39.67 71.97 -6.42
N VAL A 819 -38.50 71.34 -6.31
CA VAL A 819 -38.28 69.94 -6.71
C VAL A 819 -37.82 69.17 -5.46
N VAL A 820 -38.61 68.19 -5.03
CA VAL A 820 -38.34 67.41 -3.81
C VAL A 820 -37.75 66.05 -4.13
N TYR A 821 -36.90 65.55 -3.22
CA TYR A 821 -36.09 64.35 -3.42
C TYR A 821 -36.38 63.25 -2.39
N ASN A 822 -37.60 63.21 -1.85
CA ASN A 822 -38.01 62.28 -0.79
C ASN A 822 -37.77 60.80 -1.15
N ALA A 823 -38.00 60.40 -2.40
CA ALA A 823 -37.75 59.05 -2.87
C ALA A 823 -36.26 58.67 -2.78
N VAL A 824 -35.37 59.62 -3.08
CA VAL A 824 -33.91 59.42 -3.00
C VAL A 824 -33.47 59.39 -1.55
N LEU A 825 -34.03 60.26 -0.69
CA LEU A 825 -33.77 60.23 0.75
C LEU A 825 -34.19 58.89 1.37
N TYR A 826 -35.35 58.37 0.99
CA TYR A 826 -35.83 57.06 1.44
C TYR A 826 -34.88 55.93 1.03
N ALA A 827 -34.50 55.88 -0.25
CA ALA A 827 -33.59 54.87 -0.76
C ALA A 827 -32.19 54.95 -0.11
N ASN A 828 -31.63 56.15 0.09
CA ASN A 828 -30.36 56.34 0.78
C ASN A 828 -30.45 55.98 2.27
N THR A 829 -31.57 56.29 2.94
CA THR A 829 -31.80 55.90 4.33
C THR A 829 -31.83 54.38 4.48
N LEU A 830 -32.48 53.67 3.57
CA LEU A 830 -32.49 52.21 3.54
C LEU A 830 -31.10 51.63 3.26
N ALA A 831 -30.34 52.22 2.33
CA ALA A 831 -28.97 51.79 2.05
C ALA A 831 -28.09 51.89 3.31
N TRP A 832 -28.11 53.05 3.97
CA TRP A 832 -27.42 53.26 5.23
C TRP A 832 -27.88 52.29 6.32
N ALA A 833 -29.19 52.04 6.42
CA ALA A 833 -29.73 51.13 7.42
C ALA A 833 -29.24 49.68 7.21
N ILE A 834 -29.18 49.24 5.96
CA ILE A 834 -28.65 47.91 5.59
C ILE A 834 -27.16 47.82 5.93
N ASP A 835 -26.37 48.83 5.57
CA ASP A 835 -24.93 48.86 5.88
C ASP A 835 -24.69 48.82 7.39
N TYR A 836 -25.46 49.59 8.17
CA TYR A 836 -25.37 49.58 9.63
C TYR A 836 -25.66 48.18 10.20
N VAL A 837 -26.72 47.51 9.73
CA VAL A 837 -27.08 46.16 10.19
C VAL A 837 -25.96 45.16 9.87
N ILE A 838 -25.42 45.18 8.66
CA ILE A 838 -24.33 44.28 8.24
C ILE A 838 -23.08 44.46 9.10
N GLU A 839 -22.77 45.69 9.49
CA GLU A 839 -21.59 46.00 10.29
C GLU A 839 -21.77 45.67 11.79
N HIS A 840 -22.97 45.91 12.34
CA HIS A 840 -23.16 45.91 13.80
C HIS A 840 -23.99 44.76 14.35
N LYS A 841 -24.87 44.15 13.55
CA LYS A 841 -25.76 43.07 13.98
C LYS A 841 -25.09 41.71 13.73
N LYS A 842 -24.53 41.11 14.79
CA LYS A 842 -23.74 39.86 14.75
C LYS A 842 -24.56 38.62 15.04
#